data_AF-A0A975ISC6-F1
#
_entry.id   AF-A0A975ISC6-F1
#
_cell.length_a   1.000
_cell.length_b   1.000
_cell.length_c   1.000
_cell.angle_alpha   90.00
_cell.angle_beta   90.00
_cell.angle_gamma   90.00
#
_symmetry.space_group_name_H-M   'P 1'
#
loop_
_entity.id
_entity.type
_entity.pdbx_description
1 polymer ?
#
loop_
_entity_poly.entity_id
_entity_poly.type
_entity_poly.pdbx_seq_one_letter_code
_entity_poly.pdbx_strand_id
1 'polypeptide(L)'
;MNQELYFNILTFDIPNKPITFYFSKEKIGNAQEIYKNKFPSNIENLFPGIKEENPDFIYTSFIYEKEDYQPLTLNLKEQPTESLKHYFNWRIKKHFKSKNKVVKTNFVNDVQVWIKDTTFKNPTFAKYDKFTLKLQFEEVSDFAELVIAYDGVTKILKNPVSELVKEVSPTLLTGVIYNRHYFKFEFLQEIENDFSKTYPVFNNKIRAALGYEAENKIKGNKYKHYKTKIDGFIKKHIVQNDFKEIVSINRESYLSVEKKRIGEVAKECNDLVFNGGAVGKIPKYDFKKLKPFKPCTQIHKNIHLFFIVHQEHTNEAKALQNYLQNGLKWYKGLQEYAGVLYHIEPGFSIVFDDMENPLPQITQGIKNLKLKSEVTYVAIYLSPFSKYEQDLPKKQVYYKVKEQLLLRRIVSQVVDVNKFQEKQNDFEYELTNISLAILAKLEGIPWQLTTPSKKELVIGVGAFKNVEENIRYVASAFSFQSNGKFNEFQYFSKSDTKKLAGAISDAIWQYVTVEQNPDKVVIHFYKEMSNEEIEPVLEMMNTLHLDCPLYIVNINKTRSKDIIAFDQNWNGKLMPKSGTYINISKTEHKYLLFNNSRYDDSTTYPSSEGFPFPVKLRITSPTPEALTDSKMIKKLIEQVYQFSRLYWKSLRQQNVPITIKYPEMVAEIAPRFDSSTIPPYGEETLWFL
;
A
#
# COMPACT_ATOMS: atom_id res chain seq x y z
N MET A 1 12.94 13.32 24.57
CA MET A 1 11.56 13.75 24.79
C MET A 1 10.64 12.54 24.72
N ASN A 2 9.76 12.38 25.70
CA ASN A 2 8.70 11.36 25.64
C ASN A 2 7.68 11.80 24.58
N GLN A 3 7.24 10.86 23.74
CA GLN A 3 6.25 11.13 22.70
C GLN A 3 4.91 11.54 23.30
N GLU A 4 4.23 12.49 22.66
CA GLU A 4 2.89 12.91 23.04
C GLU A 4 1.91 12.58 21.91
N LEU A 5 1.35 11.38 21.98
CA LEU A 5 0.62 10.77 20.88
C LEU A 5 -0.88 11.02 20.95
N TYR A 6 -1.46 11.38 19.81
CA TYR A 6 -2.90 11.64 19.65
C TYR A 6 -3.45 10.99 18.39
N PHE A 7 -4.60 10.32 18.49
CA PHE A 7 -5.34 9.80 17.34
C PHE A 7 -6.11 10.91 16.63
N ASN A 8 -6.36 10.77 15.32
CA ASN A 8 -7.35 11.58 14.58
C ASN A 8 -8.81 11.21 14.92
N ILE A 9 -9.12 11.10 16.21
CA ILE A 9 -10.41 10.66 16.75
C ILE A 9 -10.96 11.74 17.66
N LEU A 10 -12.26 12.01 17.51
CA LEU A 10 -13.07 12.72 18.50
C LEU A 10 -14.00 11.72 19.20
N THR A 11 -14.22 11.90 20.49
CA THR A 11 -15.15 11.07 21.26
C THR A 11 -16.52 11.74 21.35
N PHE A 12 -17.57 10.94 21.46
CA PHE A 12 -18.93 11.42 21.60
C PHE A 12 -19.77 10.52 22.49
N ASP A 13 -20.82 11.10 23.06
CA ASP A 13 -21.76 10.38 23.91
C ASP A 13 -22.92 9.84 23.08
N ILE A 14 -23.28 8.57 23.33
CA ILE A 14 -24.53 8.00 22.82
C ILE A 14 -25.67 8.54 23.70
N PRO A 15 -26.74 9.13 23.11
CA PRO A 15 -27.87 9.61 23.87
C PRO A 15 -28.48 8.53 24.77
N ASN A 16 -28.66 8.84 26.06
CA ASN A 16 -29.34 7.96 27.03
C ASN A 16 -30.87 8.04 26.91
N LYS A 17 -31.40 9.13 26.36
CA LYS A 17 -32.85 9.30 26.23
C LYS A 17 -33.39 8.32 25.19
N PRO A 18 -34.47 7.58 25.51
CA PRO A 18 -35.10 6.70 24.53
C PRO A 18 -35.50 7.47 23.26
N ILE A 19 -35.36 6.81 22.11
CA ILE A 19 -35.68 7.37 20.80
C ILE A 19 -36.61 6.42 20.05
N THR A 20 -37.65 6.96 19.44
CA THR A 20 -38.60 6.16 18.65
C THR A 20 -38.10 6.05 17.21
N PHE A 21 -37.89 4.81 16.77
CA PHE A 21 -37.69 4.49 15.37
C PHE A 21 -38.96 3.89 14.78
N TYR A 22 -39.21 4.10 13.50
CA TYR A 22 -40.38 3.57 12.79
C TYR A 22 -39.94 2.49 11.82
N PHE A 23 -40.61 1.34 11.81
CA PHE A 23 -40.24 0.16 11.00
C PHE A 23 -41.42 -0.43 10.23
N SER A 24 -41.14 -1.10 9.11
CA SER A 24 -42.12 -1.89 8.36
C SER A 24 -41.44 -3.12 7.74
N LYS A 25 -42.22 -4.18 7.51
CA LYS A 25 -41.80 -5.34 6.71
C LYS A 25 -41.80 -5.02 5.21
N GLU A 26 -42.51 -3.99 4.77
CA GLU A 26 -42.64 -3.59 3.36
C GLU A 26 -41.99 -2.23 3.05
N LYS A 27 -41.46 -2.11 1.83
CA LYS A 27 -40.83 -0.87 1.36
C LYS A 27 -41.88 0.12 0.88
N ILE A 28 -42.21 1.08 1.72
CA ILE A 28 -43.11 2.18 1.37
C ILE A 28 -42.26 3.45 1.22
N GLY A 29 -42.35 4.11 0.06
CA GLY A 29 -41.62 5.34 -0.27
C GLY A 29 -40.11 5.30 0.01
N ASN A 30 -39.55 6.46 0.38
CA ASN A 30 -38.13 6.55 0.77
C ASN A 30 -37.92 5.97 2.17
N ALA A 31 -37.36 4.77 2.25
CA ALA A 31 -37.01 4.07 3.50
C ALA A 31 -35.59 3.51 3.43
N GLN A 32 -35.02 3.14 4.57
CA GLN A 32 -33.70 2.52 4.69
C GLN A 32 -33.86 1.02 4.95
N GLU A 33 -33.14 0.21 4.18
CA GLU A 33 -33.07 -1.24 4.36
C GLU A 33 -32.17 -1.59 5.54
N ILE A 34 -32.66 -2.39 6.46
CA ILE A 34 -31.90 -2.93 7.60
C ILE A 34 -31.82 -4.44 7.41
N TYR A 35 -30.60 -4.96 7.41
CA TYR A 35 -30.31 -6.40 7.40
C TYR A 35 -30.41 -6.97 8.82
N LYS A 36 -30.63 -8.29 8.94
CA LYS A 36 -30.77 -9.02 10.21
C LYS A 36 -29.73 -8.66 11.28
N ASN A 37 -28.45 -8.56 10.90
CA ASN A 37 -27.35 -8.23 11.82
C ASN A 37 -27.39 -6.79 12.39
N LYS A 38 -28.33 -5.96 11.91
CA LYS A 38 -28.56 -4.58 12.32
C LYS A 38 -29.93 -4.38 12.96
N PHE A 39 -30.69 -5.46 13.18
CA PHE A 39 -31.98 -5.34 13.85
C PHE A 39 -31.79 -4.82 15.28
N PRO A 40 -32.65 -3.89 15.75
CA PRO A 40 -32.71 -3.54 17.16
C PRO A 40 -32.90 -4.78 18.03
N SER A 41 -32.34 -4.77 19.23
CA SER A 41 -32.37 -5.90 20.16
C SER A 41 -33.81 -6.36 20.47
N ASN A 42 -34.73 -5.41 20.52
CA ASN A 42 -36.16 -5.58 20.84
C ASN A 42 -37.08 -5.58 19.60
N ILE A 43 -36.58 -5.85 18.39
CA ILE A 43 -37.39 -5.86 17.17
C ILE A 43 -38.55 -6.88 17.20
N GLU A 44 -38.38 -7.98 17.95
CA GLU A 44 -39.38 -9.04 18.15
C GLU A 44 -40.67 -8.51 18.80
N ASN A 45 -40.58 -7.43 19.57
CA ASN A 45 -41.77 -6.81 20.18
C ASN A 45 -42.69 -6.20 19.12
N LEU A 46 -42.13 -5.81 17.97
CA LEU A 46 -42.86 -5.21 16.85
C LEU A 46 -43.28 -6.27 15.84
N PHE A 47 -42.36 -7.19 15.54
CA PHE A 47 -42.56 -8.28 14.58
C PHE A 47 -42.23 -9.61 15.25
N PRO A 48 -43.17 -10.22 16.00
CA PRO A 48 -42.94 -11.51 16.65
C PRO A 48 -42.59 -12.60 15.63
N GLY A 49 -41.53 -13.36 15.90
CA GLY A 49 -41.05 -14.44 15.03
C GLY A 49 -40.12 -13.97 13.91
N ILE A 50 -39.78 -12.68 13.82
CA ILE A 50 -39.03 -12.16 12.67
C ILE A 50 -37.62 -12.72 12.56
N LYS A 51 -36.97 -13.10 13.66
CA LYS A 51 -35.67 -13.78 13.60
C LYS A 51 -35.75 -15.19 13.00
N GLU A 52 -36.91 -15.84 13.12
CA GLU A 52 -37.22 -17.18 12.60
C GLU A 52 -37.73 -17.14 11.15
N GLU A 53 -38.61 -16.18 10.83
CA GLU A 53 -39.06 -15.88 9.45
C GLU A 53 -37.88 -15.64 8.49
N ASN A 54 -36.75 -15.20 9.05
CA ASN A 54 -35.49 -14.99 8.37
C ASN A 54 -35.59 -14.10 7.11
N PRO A 55 -36.23 -12.92 7.20
CA PRO A 55 -36.24 -11.99 6.09
C PRO A 55 -34.84 -11.46 5.84
N ASP A 56 -34.51 -11.25 4.56
CA ASP A 56 -33.25 -10.60 4.18
C ASP A 56 -33.17 -9.18 4.75
N PHE A 57 -34.32 -8.48 4.82
CA PHE A 57 -34.43 -7.08 5.21
C PHE A 57 -35.74 -6.73 5.91
N ILE A 58 -35.67 -5.68 6.74
CA ILE A 58 -36.81 -4.83 7.09
C ILE A 58 -36.51 -3.38 6.68
N TYR A 59 -37.52 -2.52 6.74
CA TYR A 59 -37.38 -1.12 6.38
C TYR A 59 -37.56 -0.21 7.58
N THR A 60 -36.82 0.90 7.62
CA THR A 60 -37.00 1.96 8.63
C THR A 60 -36.97 3.34 8.00
N SER A 61 -37.75 4.26 8.56
CA SER A 61 -37.62 5.70 8.36
C SER A 61 -36.81 6.37 9.48
N PHE A 62 -36.18 5.55 10.34
CA PHE A 62 -35.54 5.96 11.59
C PHE A 62 -36.50 6.83 12.41
N ILE A 63 -36.11 8.08 12.68
CA ILE A 63 -36.82 9.00 13.56
C ILE A 63 -37.98 9.73 12.88
N TYR A 64 -38.27 9.46 11.62
CA TYR A 64 -39.38 10.09 10.90
C TYR A 64 -40.58 9.18 10.93
N GLU A 65 -41.65 9.67 11.55
CA GLU A 65 -42.96 9.03 11.46
C GLU A 65 -43.38 8.90 10.00
N LYS A 66 -43.96 7.77 9.67
CA LYS A 66 -44.38 7.43 8.32
C LYS A 66 -45.59 6.53 8.40
N GLU A 67 -46.55 6.80 7.53
CA GLU A 67 -47.72 5.95 7.34
C GLU A 67 -47.28 4.50 7.10
N ASP A 68 -47.98 3.55 7.72
CA ASP A 68 -47.72 2.10 7.69
C ASP A 68 -46.37 1.66 8.27
N TYR A 69 -45.66 2.55 8.97
CA TYR A 69 -44.48 2.20 9.76
C TYR A 69 -44.83 2.21 11.24
N GLN A 70 -44.55 1.11 11.91
CA GLN A 70 -44.88 0.94 13.32
C GLN A 70 -43.76 1.49 14.22
N PRO A 71 -44.10 2.25 15.27
CA PRO A 71 -43.11 2.84 16.18
C PRO A 71 -42.51 1.80 17.12
N LEU A 72 -41.22 1.90 17.37
CA LEU A 72 -40.47 1.12 18.35
C LEU A 72 -39.52 2.06 19.11
N THR A 73 -39.75 2.18 20.42
CA THR A 73 -38.89 2.98 21.31
C THR A 73 -37.64 2.20 21.68
N LEU A 74 -36.48 2.82 21.51
CA LEU A 74 -35.16 2.22 21.68
C LEU A 74 -34.31 3.01 22.67
N ASN A 75 -33.62 2.32 23.58
CA ASN A 75 -32.44 2.87 24.23
C ASN A 75 -31.22 2.59 23.35
N LEU A 76 -30.60 3.63 22.78
CA LEU A 76 -29.50 3.48 21.82
C LEU A 76 -28.28 2.77 22.42
N LYS A 77 -28.01 2.91 23.73
CA LYS A 77 -26.86 2.23 24.36
C LYS A 77 -27.01 0.71 24.44
N GLU A 78 -28.22 0.21 24.34
CA GLU A 78 -28.55 -1.23 24.42
C GLU A 78 -28.66 -1.87 23.03
N GLN A 79 -28.41 -1.11 21.96
CA GLN A 79 -28.55 -1.60 20.58
C GLN A 79 -27.23 -2.11 20.01
N PRO A 80 -27.27 -3.02 19.03
CA PRO A 80 -26.06 -3.50 18.36
C PRO A 80 -25.29 -2.36 17.69
N THR A 81 -23.95 -2.46 17.74
CA THR A 81 -23.04 -1.46 17.16
C THR A 81 -23.33 -1.19 15.68
N GLU A 82 -23.67 -2.22 14.90
CA GLU A 82 -23.97 -2.08 13.48
C GLU A 82 -25.28 -1.31 13.22
N SER A 83 -26.28 -1.43 14.12
CA SER A 83 -27.49 -0.60 14.11
C SER A 83 -27.16 0.86 14.37
N LEU A 84 -26.32 1.13 15.37
CA LEU A 84 -25.86 2.48 15.70
C LEU A 84 -25.08 3.12 14.56
N LYS A 85 -24.12 2.41 13.98
CA LYS A 85 -23.38 2.86 12.79
C LYS A 85 -24.34 3.22 11.65
N HIS A 86 -25.34 2.38 11.38
CA HIS A 86 -26.32 2.66 10.33
C HIS A 86 -27.06 3.99 10.61
N TYR A 87 -27.64 4.12 11.79
CA TYR A 87 -28.40 5.31 12.18
C TYR A 87 -27.58 6.60 12.11
N PHE A 88 -26.40 6.63 12.75
CA PHE A 88 -25.56 7.82 12.76
C PHE A 88 -25.00 8.14 11.36
N ASN A 89 -24.59 7.13 10.57
CA ASN A 89 -24.18 7.37 9.19
C ASN A 89 -25.32 7.99 8.37
N TRP A 90 -26.55 7.53 8.53
CA TRP A 90 -27.72 8.12 7.88
C TRP A 90 -27.93 9.58 8.30
N ARG A 91 -27.88 9.89 9.61
CA ARG A 91 -28.00 11.26 10.13
C ARG A 91 -26.90 12.17 9.59
N ILE A 92 -25.64 11.73 9.60
CA ILE A 92 -24.47 12.49 9.10
C ILE A 92 -24.62 12.76 7.61
N LYS A 93 -25.02 11.76 6.81
CA LYS A 93 -25.30 11.94 5.38
C LYS A 93 -26.37 13.00 5.16
N LYS A 94 -27.49 12.94 5.90
CA LYS A 94 -28.59 13.90 5.77
C LYS A 94 -28.14 15.33 6.10
N HIS A 95 -27.34 15.51 7.15
CA HIS A 95 -26.80 16.82 7.56
C HIS A 95 -25.90 17.46 6.51
N PHE A 96 -24.93 16.72 5.96
CA PHE A 96 -24.04 17.30 4.96
C PHE A 96 -24.76 17.57 3.64
N LYS A 97 -25.79 16.78 3.30
CA LYS A 97 -26.67 17.05 2.16
C LYS A 97 -27.47 18.34 2.34
N SER A 98 -28.07 18.58 3.51
CA SER A 98 -28.81 19.82 3.78
C SER A 98 -27.92 21.06 3.72
N LYS A 99 -26.61 20.92 4.02
CA LYS A 99 -25.59 21.96 3.85
C LYS A 99 -25.00 22.07 2.43
N ASN A 100 -25.69 21.51 1.43
CA ASN A 100 -25.31 21.54 0.02
C ASN A 100 -23.90 20.95 -0.24
N LYS A 101 -23.46 19.94 0.52
CA LYS A 101 -22.18 19.23 0.30
C LYS A 101 -22.39 17.97 -0.50
N VAL A 102 -21.37 17.56 -1.26
CA VAL A 102 -21.37 16.27 -1.94
C VAL A 102 -21.04 15.17 -0.93
N VAL A 103 -21.86 14.13 -0.92
CA VAL A 103 -21.72 13.00 0.00
C VAL A 103 -21.68 11.69 -0.77
N LYS A 104 -20.76 10.82 -0.37
CA LYS A 104 -20.56 9.46 -0.89
C LYS A 104 -20.48 8.48 0.27
N THR A 105 -20.86 7.23 0.02
CA THR A 105 -20.61 6.11 0.94
C THR A 105 -19.43 5.30 0.39
N ASN A 106 -18.45 4.95 1.24
CA ASN A 106 -17.36 4.06 0.82
C ASN A 106 -17.79 2.58 0.83
N PHE A 107 -16.90 1.65 0.47
CA PHE A 107 -17.23 0.22 0.38
C PHE A 107 -17.55 -0.44 1.74
N VAL A 108 -17.08 0.13 2.85
CA VAL A 108 -17.40 -0.32 4.23
C VAL A 108 -18.50 0.52 4.87
N ASN A 109 -19.22 1.30 4.07
CA ASN A 109 -20.34 2.13 4.49
C ASN A 109 -20.03 3.39 5.32
N ASP A 110 -18.76 3.82 5.42
CA ASP A 110 -18.43 5.11 6.04
C ASP A 110 -18.89 6.28 5.16
N VAL A 111 -19.17 7.42 5.81
CA VAL A 111 -19.56 8.65 5.12
C VAL A 111 -18.31 9.38 4.63
N GLN A 112 -18.28 9.67 3.33
CA GLN A 112 -17.29 10.55 2.73
C GLN A 112 -17.94 11.86 2.29
N VAL A 113 -17.40 12.98 2.74
CA VAL A 113 -17.89 14.34 2.46
C VAL A 113 -16.87 15.09 1.62
N TRP A 114 -17.32 15.77 0.56
CA TRP A 114 -16.45 16.54 -0.32
C TRP A 114 -16.70 18.04 -0.14
N ILE A 115 -15.65 18.77 0.22
CA ILE A 115 -15.68 20.20 0.48
C ILE A 115 -14.99 20.94 -0.66
N LYS A 116 -15.74 21.81 -1.33
CA LYS A 116 -15.23 22.64 -2.44
C LYS A 116 -14.12 23.56 -1.93
N ASP A 117 -12.98 23.52 -2.60
CA ASP A 117 -11.90 24.48 -2.42
C ASP A 117 -12.27 25.78 -3.16
N THR A 118 -12.76 26.78 -2.43
CA THR A 118 -13.26 28.03 -3.01
C THR A 118 -12.17 28.99 -3.47
N THR A 119 -10.94 28.80 -2.97
CA THR A 119 -9.77 29.60 -3.35
C THR A 119 -9.16 29.08 -4.66
N PHE A 120 -9.32 27.79 -4.95
CA PHE A 120 -8.93 27.22 -6.24
C PHE A 120 -9.85 27.69 -7.38
N LYS A 121 -9.30 28.45 -8.32
CA LYS A 121 -9.99 28.89 -9.55
C LYS A 121 -9.38 28.17 -10.76
N ASN A 122 -10.23 27.48 -11.50
CA ASN A 122 -9.88 26.85 -12.78
C ASN A 122 -11.14 26.86 -13.65
N PRO A 123 -11.08 27.15 -14.96
CA PRO A 123 -12.26 27.23 -15.81
C PRO A 123 -12.94 25.86 -15.99
N THR A 124 -12.16 24.80 -16.15
CA THR A 124 -12.59 23.45 -16.53
C THR A 124 -13.19 22.64 -15.38
N PHE A 125 -12.58 22.67 -14.20
CA PHE A 125 -13.01 21.87 -13.06
C PHE A 125 -12.97 22.62 -11.74
N ALA A 126 -13.83 22.21 -10.81
CA ALA A 126 -13.75 22.60 -9.42
C ALA A 126 -13.00 21.53 -8.60
N LYS A 127 -12.20 21.99 -7.64
CA LYS A 127 -11.42 21.13 -6.75
C LYS A 127 -12.16 20.93 -5.43
N TYR A 128 -12.09 19.72 -4.90
CA TYR A 128 -12.74 19.32 -3.65
C TYR A 128 -11.79 18.53 -2.77
N ASP A 129 -11.70 18.92 -1.51
CA ASP A 129 -11.08 18.11 -0.45
C ASP A 129 -12.06 17.03 0.01
N LYS A 130 -11.61 15.78 0.12
CA LYS A 130 -12.42 14.66 0.58
C LYS A 130 -12.10 14.30 2.02
N PHE A 131 -13.13 14.10 2.82
CA PHE A 131 -13.00 13.69 4.22
C PHE A 131 -13.85 12.45 4.48
N THR A 132 -13.29 11.44 5.14
CA THR A 132 -14.03 10.27 5.60
C THR A 132 -14.33 10.43 7.09
N LEU A 133 -15.59 10.20 7.46
CA LEU A 133 -16.08 10.15 8.83
C LEU A 133 -16.46 8.69 9.10
N LYS A 134 -15.68 8.04 9.96
CA LYS A 134 -15.86 6.65 10.34
C LYS A 134 -16.31 6.58 11.80
N LEU A 135 -17.36 5.81 12.03
CA LEU A 135 -17.90 5.54 13.35
C LEU A 135 -17.38 4.21 13.86
N GLN A 136 -16.84 4.24 15.07
CA GLN A 136 -16.49 3.04 15.82
C GLN A 136 -16.88 3.25 17.29
N PHE A 137 -16.97 2.17 18.04
CA PHE A 137 -17.55 2.18 19.38
C PHE A 137 -16.62 1.42 20.31
N GLU A 138 -16.07 2.14 21.28
CA GLU A 138 -15.21 1.60 22.33
C GLU A 138 -13.96 0.83 21.85
N GLU A 139 -13.45 1.12 20.65
CA GLU A 139 -12.29 0.42 20.08
C GLU A 139 -10.98 0.85 20.75
N VAL A 140 -10.83 2.15 21.05
CA VAL A 140 -9.61 2.69 21.66
C VAL A 140 -9.84 3.52 22.93
N SER A 141 -11.10 3.80 23.26
CA SER A 141 -11.57 4.53 24.44
C SER A 141 -12.81 3.87 25.04
N ASP A 142 -13.35 4.42 26.12
CA ASP A 142 -14.63 3.98 26.73
C ASP A 142 -15.84 4.77 26.22
N PHE A 143 -15.67 5.43 25.06
CA PHE A 143 -16.71 6.25 24.42
C PHE A 143 -16.99 5.77 23.01
N ALA A 144 -18.06 6.30 22.40
CA ALA A 144 -18.22 6.22 20.97
C ALA A 144 -17.23 7.18 20.27
N GLU A 145 -16.76 6.78 19.09
CA GLU A 145 -15.59 7.38 18.46
C GLU A 145 -15.88 7.76 17.01
N LEU A 146 -15.54 9.00 16.67
CA LEU A 146 -15.61 9.55 15.32
C LEU A 146 -14.18 9.73 14.79
N VAL A 147 -13.74 8.79 13.96
CA VAL A 147 -12.47 8.89 13.23
C VAL A 147 -12.68 9.82 12.04
N ILE A 148 -11.83 10.85 11.93
CA ILE A 148 -11.90 11.81 10.81
C ILE A 148 -10.62 11.70 10.01
N ALA A 149 -10.75 11.38 8.73
CA ALA A 149 -9.61 11.18 7.84
C ALA A 149 -9.68 12.07 6.60
N TYR A 150 -8.52 12.52 6.11
CA TYR A 150 -8.42 13.31 4.88
C TYR A 150 -8.00 12.43 3.68
N ASP A 151 -8.95 12.18 2.80
CA ASP A 151 -8.87 11.25 1.68
C ASP A 151 -8.14 11.82 0.45
N GLY A 152 -7.59 13.02 0.58
CA GLY A 152 -6.97 13.78 -0.50
C GLY A 152 -7.99 14.57 -1.33
N VAL A 153 -7.55 14.99 -2.51
CA VAL A 153 -8.32 15.85 -3.40
C VAL A 153 -9.08 15.02 -4.45
N THR A 154 -10.21 15.54 -4.91
CA THR A 154 -10.85 15.15 -6.17
C THR A 154 -11.23 16.39 -6.96
N LYS A 155 -11.52 16.21 -8.24
CA LYS A 155 -11.96 17.29 -9.13
C LYS A 155 -13.27 16.88 -9.78
N ILE A 156 -14.14 17.85 -10.01
CA ILE A 156 -15.42 17.67 -10.71
C ILE A 156 -15.41 18.65 -11.88
N LEU A 157 -15.65 18.15 -13.09
CA LEU A 157 -15.77 18.98 -14.28
C LEU A 157 -16.98 19.91 -14.16
N LYS A 158 -16.83 21.14 -14.67
CA LYS A 158 -17.93 22.10 -14.69
C LYS A 158 -18.86 21.92 -15.88
N ASN A 159 -18.36 21.32 -16.97
CA ASN A 159 -19.19 20.93 -18.09
C ASN A 159 -19.98 19.68 -17.69
N PRO A 160 -21.30 19.64 -17.95
CA PRO A 160 -22.11 18.46 -17.68
C PRO A 160 -21.73 17.32 -18.63
N VAL A 161 -22.15 16.11 -18.27
CA VAL A 161 -21.94 14.89 -19.06
C VAL A 161 -22.47 15.08 -20.48
N SER A 162 -23.66 15.68 -20.66
CA SER A 162 -24.27 15.92 -21.97
C SER A 162 -23.39 16.73 -22.94
N GLU A 163 -22.51 17.59 -22.42
CA GLU A 163 -21.57 18.37 -23.22
C GLU A 163 -20.23 17.66 -23.37
N LEU A 164 -19.72 17.06 -22.29
CA LEU A 164 -18.42 16.37 -22.33
C LEU A 164 -18.40 15.22 -23.34
N VAL A 165 -19.52 14.49 -23.50
CA VAL A 165 -19.58 13.32 -24.38
C VAL A 165 -19.41 13.65 -25.86
N LYS A 166 -19.50 14.94 -26.24
CA LYS A 166 -19.21 15.41 -27.61
C LYS A 166 -17.71 15.34 -27.93
N GLU A 167 -16.85 15.39 -26.92
CA GLU A 167 -15.39 15.40 -27.05
C GLU A 167 -14.71 14.15 -26.47
N VAL A 168 -15.34 13.51 -25.48
CA VAL A 168 -14.76 12.39 -24.72
C VAL A 168 -15.73 11.22 -24.70
N SER A 169 -15.24 10.02 -25.03
CA SER A 169 -16.06 8.81 -24.97
C SER A 169 -16.73 8.60 -23.59
N PRO A 170 -18.06 8.32 -23.54
CA PRO A 170 -18.76 7.99 -22.29
C PRO A 170 -18.14 6.81 -21.53
N THR A 171 -17.43 5.90 -22.20
CA THR A 171 -16.76 4.75 -21.57
C THR A 171 -15.62 5.14 -20.61
N LEU A 172 -15.16 6.39 -20.66
CA LEU A 172 -14.16 6.94 -19.74
C LEU A 172 -14.77 7.52 -18.45
N LEU A 173 -16.10 7.63 -18.40
CA LEU A 173 -16.85 8.09 -17.23
C LEU A 173 -16.97 6.94 -16.22
N THR A 174 -16.49 7.18 -15.00
CA THR A 174 -16.56 6.19 -13.91
C THR A 174 -17.50 6.64 -12.81
N GLY A 175 -17.37 7.88 -12.37
CA GLY A 175 -18.24 8.47 -11.37
C GLY A 175 -18.70 9.86 -11.78
N VAL A 176 -19.92 10.19 -11.39
CA VAL A 176 -20.58 11.45 -11.70
C VAL A 176 -21.27 12.00 -10.48
N ILE A 177 -21.51 13.31 -10.47
CA ILE A 177 -22.30 14.00 -9.47
C ILE A 177 -23.64 14.38 -10.09
N TYR A 178 -24.72 13.83 -9.55
CA TYR A 178 -26.08 14.19 -9.92
C TYR A 178 -26.85 14.57 -8.65
N ASN A 179 -27.52 15.71 -8.63
CA ASN A 179 -28.20 16.25 -7.44
C ASN A 179 -27.33 16.21 -6.16
N ARG A 180 -26.03 16.53 -6.31
CA ARG A 180 -25.01 16.52 -5.23
C ARG A 180 -24.72 15.15 -4.62
N HIS A 181 -25.15 14.08 -5.27
CA HIS A 181 -24.82 12.71 -4.91
C HIS A 181 -23.80 12.16 -5.87
N TYR A 182 -22.83 11.42 -5.33
CA TYR A 182 -21.96 10.62 -6.17
C TYR A 182 -22.70 9.37 -6.62
N PHE A 183 -22.70 9.12 -7.92
CA PHE A 183 -23.10 7.86 -8.51
C PHE A 183 -21.92 7.29 -9.30
N LYS A 184 -21.87 5.96 -9.38
CA LYS A 184 -21.18 5.36 -10.52
C LYS A 184 -21.99 5.67 -11.77
N PHE A 185 -21.31 5.99 -12.87
CA PHE A 185 -22.00 6.40 -14.09
C PHE A 185 -22.93 5.31 -14.61
N GLU A 186 -22.46 4.05 -14.65
CA GLU A 186 -23.24 2.86 -15.05
C GLU A 186 -24.61 2.78 -14.37
N PHE A 187 -24.67 2.95 -13.04
CA PHE A 187 -25.92 2.84 -12.28
C PHE A 187 -26.83 4.07 -12.44
N LEU A 188 -26.28 5.25 -12.73
CA LEU A 188 -27.11 6.43 -12.95
C LEU A 188 -27.89 6.32 -14.26
N GLN A 189 -27.31 5.67 -15.28
CA GLN A 189 -27.97 5.48 -16.58
C GLN A 189 -29.21 4.57 -16.50
N GLU A 190 -29.34 3.77 -15.44
CA GLU A 190 -30.52 2.93 -15.21
C GLU A 190 -31.72 3.73 -14.67
N ILE A 191 -31.48 4.92 -14.10
CA ILE A 191 -32.50 5.69 -13.36
C ILE A 191 -32.66 7.14 -13.82
N GLU A 192 -31.78 7.64 -14.70
CA GLU A 192 -31.81 9.02 -15.21
C GLU A 192 -31.41 9.03 -16.69
N ASN A 193 -32.16 9.81 -17.48
CA ASN A 193 -31.96 9.97 -18.93
C ASN A 193 -31.51 11.38 -19.32
N ASP A 194 -31.70 12.38 -18.45
CA ASP A 194 -31.20 13.75 -18.64
C ASP A 194 -29.87 13.96 -17.90
N PHE A 195 -28.79 14.05 -18.68
CA PHE A 195 -27.44 14.26 -18.18
C PHE A 195 -26.98 15.72 -18.17
N SER A 196 -27.87 16.69 -18.45
CA SER A 196 -27.57 18.13 -18.48
C SER A 196 -27.20 18.71 -17.10
N LYS A 197 -27.63 18.05 -16.02
CA LYS A 197 -27.32 18.41 -14.62
C LYS A 197 -26.40 17.40 -13.93
N THR A 198 -25.73 16.56 -14.72
CA THR A 198 -24.83 15.51 -14.24
C THR A 198 -23.39 15.90 -14.52
N TYR A 199 -22.54 15.95 -13.51
CA TYR A 199 -21.16 16.46 -13.63
C TYR A 199 -20.13 15.36 -13.40
N PRO A 200 -19.23 15.10 -14.37
CA PRO A 200 -18.22 14.05 -14.24
C PRO A 200 -17.20 14.31 -13.13
N VAL A 201 -16.83 13.25 -12.41
CA VAL A 201 -15.63 13.25 -11.58
C VAL A 201 -14.42 13.13 -12.48
N PHE A 202 -13.56 14.14 -12.46
CA PHE A 202 -12.39 14.24 -13.33
C PHE A 202 -11.34 13.21 -12.92
N ASN A 203 -11.19 12.18 -13.75
CA ASN A 203 -10.29 11.05 -13.53
C ASN A 203 -9.12 11.08 -14.53
N ASN A 204 -8.12 10.20 -14.34
CA ASN A 204 -6.93 10.18 -15.20
C ASN A 204 -7.23 9.88 -16.67
N LYS A 205 -8.26 9.07 -16.97
CA LYS A 205 -8.66 8.75 -18.34
C LYS A 205 -9.25 9.97 -19.04
N ILE A 206 -10.15 10.69 -18.36
CA ILE A 206 -10.71 11.95 -18.87
C ILE A 206 -9.61 13.00 -19.01
N ARG A 207 -8.68 13.08 -18.04
CA ARG A 207 -7.52 13.98 -18.12
C ARG A 207 -6.70 13.74 -19.39
N ALA A 208 -6.36 12.47 -19.67
CA ALA A 208 -5.58 12.10 -20.84
C ALA A 208 -6.35 12.39 -22.15
N ALA A 209 -7.64 12.04 -22.20
CA ALA A 209 -8.48 12.31 -23.37
C ALA A 209 -8.61 13.81 -23.68
N LEU A 210 -8.63 14.66 -22.65
CA LEU A 210 -8.66 16.11 -22.78
C LEU A 210 -7.26 16.76 -22.92
N GLY A 211 -6.18 15.97 -23.03
CA GLY A 211 -4.82 16.48 -23.22
C GLY A 211 -4.21 17.22 -22.03
N TYR A 212 -4.75 17.07 -20.82
CA TYR A 212 -4.19 17.72 -19.63
C TYR A 212 -2.94 17.00 -19.11
N GLU A 213 -1.90 17.75 -18.74
CA GLU A 213 -0.72 17.19 -18.08
C GLU A 213 -1.03 16.55 -16.73
N ALA A 214 -0.22 15.58 -16.34
CA ALA A 214 -0.33 14.94 -15.03
C ALA A 214 0.14 15.90 -13.94
N GLU A 215 -0.64 16.05 -12.88
CA GLU A 215 -0.24 16.93 -11.77
C GLU A 215 0.95 16.36 -10.99
N ASN A 216 1.91 17.23 -10.71
CA ASN A 216 3.01 16.92 -9.82
C ASN A 216 2.51 16.64 -8.40
N LYS A 217 3.01 15.56 -7.79
CA LYS A 217 2.71 15.24 -6.39
C LYS A 217 3.34 16.30 -5.48
N ILE A 218 2.54 16.84 -4.55
CA ILE A 218 3.02 17.76 -3.52
C ILE A 218 4.09 17.06 -2.69
N LYS A 219 5.30 17.62 -2.68
CA LYS A 219 6.42 17.18 -1.84
C LYS A 219 6.32 17.87 -0.47
N GLY A 220 6.76 17.20 0.59
CA GLY A 220 6.83 17.80 1.93
C GLY A 220 6.33 16.88 3.05
N ASN A 221 6.13 17.46 4.23
CA ASN A 221 5.65 16.74 5.41
C ASN A 221 4.14 16.45 5.30
N LYS A 222 3.81 15.19 5.06
CA LYS A 222 2.44 14.72 4.88
C LYS A 222 1.62 14.80 6.17
N TYR A 223 2.21 14.62 7.35
CA TYR A 223 1.49 14.74 8.63
C TYR A 223 0.99 16.16 8.87
N LYS A 224 1.85 17.17 8.61
CA LYS A 224 1.46 18.59 8.70
C LYS A 224 0.27 18.90 7.80
N HIS A 225 0.39 18.59 6.50
CA HIS A 225 -0.67 18.84 5.53
C HIS A 225 -1.98 18.12 5.92
N TYR A 226 -1.88 16.85 6.29
CA TYR A 226 -3.01 16.03 6.68
C TYR A 226 -3.73 16.57 7.92
N LYS A 227 -2.98 16.88 8.98
CA LYS A 227 -3.53 17.44 10.20
C LYS A 227 -4.17 18.81 9.96
N THR A 228 -3.52 19.71 9.22
CA THR A 228 -4.09 21.02 8.88
C THR A 228 -5.43 20.90 8.15
N LYS A 229 -5.55 19.95 7.22
CA LYS A 229 -6.81 19.71 6.50
C LYS A 229 -7.92 19.21 7.44
N ILE A 230 -7.61 18.26 8.32
CA ILE A 230 -8.58 17.72 9.28
C ILE A 230 -8.98 18.78 10.31
N ASP A 231 -8.03 19.49 10.91
CA ASP A 231 -8.30 20.54 11.90
C ASP A 231 -9.24 21.62 11.31
N GLY A 232 -8.99 22.04 10.06
CA GLY A 232 -9.84 22.98 9.35
C GLY A 232 -11.26 22.45 9.11
N PHE A 233 -11.38 21.16 8.76
CA PHE A 233 -12.68 20.50 8.59
C PHE A 233 -13.44 20.40 9.92
N ILE A 234 -12.77 19.96 10.99
CA ILE A 234 -13.36 19.83 12.33
C ILE A 234 -13.89 21.17 12.81
N LYS A 235 -13.04 22.21 12.78
CA LYS A 235 -13.39 23.56 13.20
C LYS A 235 -14.62 24.08 12.45
N LYS A 236 -14.70 23.85 11.14
CA LYS A 236 -15.75 24.42 10.28
C LYS A 236 -17.06 23.60 10.25
N HIS A 237 -16.98 22.29 10.49
CA HIS A 237 -18.11 21.39 10.20
C HIS A 237 -18.51 20.45 11.33
N ILE A 238 -17.63 20.15 12.27
CA ILE A 238 -17.86 19.10 13.29
C ILE A 238 -18.16 19.69 14.65
N VAL A 239 -17.42 20.70 15.09
CA VAL A 239 -17.65 21.35 16.41
C VAL A 239 -18.84 22.32 16.41
N GLN A 240 -19.58 22.39 15.31
CA GLN A 240 -20.76 23.25 15.14
C GLN A 240 -21.96 22.65 15.90
N ASN A 241 -22.79 23.49 16.51
CA ASN A 241 -23.92 23.05 17.34
C ASN A 241 -24.86 22.11 16.59
N ASP A 242 -25.16 22.42 15.34
CA ASP A 242 -26.06 21.62 14.50
C ASP A 242 -25.50 20.23 14.12
N PHE A 243 -24.18 20.05 14.15
CA PHE A 243 -23.56 18.73 14.03
C PHE A 243 -23.57 18.00 15.38
N LYS A 244 -23.34 18.72 16.48
CA LYS A 244 -23.38 18.16 17.85
C LYS A 244 -24.75 17.60 18.25
N GLU A 245 -25.83 18.11 17.67
CA GLU A 245 -27.19 17.55 17.79
C GLU A 245 -27.34 16.16 17.14
N ILE A 246 -26.40 15.77 16.27
CA ILE A 246 -26.38 14.47 15.62
C ILE A 246 -25.41 13.54 16.33
N VAL A 247 -24.19 14.02 16.54
CA VAL A 247 -23.12 13.29 17.22
C VAL A 247 -22.65 14.17 18.36
N SER A 248 -23.03 13.84 19.60
CA SER A 248 -22.76 14.67 20.77
C SER A 248 -21.28 14.62 21.17
N ILE A 249 -20.44 15.33 20.40
CA ILE A 249 -19.00 15.42 20.62
C ILE A 249 -18.74 15.92 22.04
N ASN A 250 -18.15 15.06 22.88
CA ASN A 250 -17.88 15.36 24.27
C ASN A 250 -16.47 15.93 24.47
N ARG A 251 -15.59 15.76 23.48
CA ARG A 251 -14.22 16.30 23.47
C ARG A 251 -13.86 16.82 22.08
N GLU A 252 -13.58 18.11 21.99
CA GLU A 252 -13.23 18.77 20.73
C GLU A 252 -11.75 18.64 20.34
N SER A 253 -10.92 18.15 21.27
CA SER A 253 -9.53 17.79 21.01
C SER A 253 -9.42 16.34 20.56
N TYR A 254 -8.34 16.06 19.83
CA TYR A 254 -7.98 14.70 19.49
C TYR A 254 -7.82 13.81 20.72
N LEU A 255 -8.26 12.57 20.61
CA LEU A 255 -8.11 11.56 21.64
C LEU A 255 -6.61 11.26 21.85
N SER A 256 -6.14 11.47 23.09
CA SER A 256 -4.77 11.09 23.48
C SER A 256 -4.64 9.56 23.51
N VAL A 257 -3.49 9.06 23.08
CA VAL A 257 -3.20 7.62 23.10
C VAL A 257 -2.82 7.20 24.52
N GLU A 258 -3.57 6.26 25.10
CA GLU A 258 -3.24 5.70 26.41
C GLU A 258 -1.86 5.03 26.41
N LYS A 259 -1.03 5.28 27.44
CA LYS A 259 0.33 4.73 27.54
C LYS A 259 0.38 3.21 27.40
N LYS A 260 -0.60 2.49 27.95
CA LYS A 260 -0.70 1.02 27.88
C LYS A 260 -0.88 0.46 26.46
N ARG A 261 -1.31 1.29 25.50
CA ARG A 261 -1.48 0.90 24.10
C ARG A 261 -0.22 1.11 23.28
N ILE A 262 0.74 1.88 23.80
CA ILE A 262 1.98 2.23 23.12
C ILE A 262 3.02 1.18 23.48
N GLY A 263 3.65 0.62 22.46
CA GLY A 263 4.85 -0.17 22.61
C GLY A 263 5.93 0.28 21.64
N GLU A 264 7.14 -0.20 21.89
CA GLU A 264 8.30 0.04 21.03
C GLU A 264 8.94 -1.30 20.70
N VAL A 265 9.41 -1.44 19.46
CA VAL A 265 10.31 -2.53 19.08
C VAL A 265 11.60 -2.45 19.89
N ALA A 266 12.24 -3.59 20.12
CA ALA A 266 13.55 -3.61 20.76
C ALA A 266 14.57 -2.74 19.98
N LYS A 267 15.51 -2.10 20.69
CA LYS A 267 16.43 -1.11 20.08
C LYS A 267 17.28 -1.74 18.98
N GLU A 268 17.71 -2.97 19.18
CA GLU A 268 18.48 -3.81 18.28
C GLU A 268 17.74 -4.12 16.96
N CYS A 269 16.41 -3.96 16.90
CA CYS A 269 15.67 -4.07 15.64
C CYS A 269 16.05 -2.97 14.64
N ASN A 270 16.70 -1.90 15.11
CA ASN A 270 17.24 -0.84 14.25
C ASN A 270 18.60 -1.16 13.66
N ASP A 271 19.26 -2.21 14.15
CA ASP A 271 20.63 -2.52 13.80
C ASP A 271 20.68 -3.44 12.58
N LEU A 272 21.66 -3.19 11.72
CA LEU A 272 21.91 -3.89 10.47
C LEU A 272 23.37 -4.31 10.43
N VAL A 273 23.62 -5.53 9.96
CA VAL A 273 24.96 -6.10 9.87
C VAL A 273 25.50 -5.94 8.46
N PHE A 274 26.73 -5.46 8.36
CA PHE A 274 27.52 -5.18 7.16
C PHE A 274 28.80 -6.02 7.16
N ASN A 275 29.75 -5.71 6.27
CA ASN A 275 30.98 -6.50 6.10
C ASN A 275 31.69 -6.78 7.44
N GLY A 276 32.21 -8.00 7.60
CA GLY A 276 32.98 -8.40 8.78
C GLY A 276 32.20 -8.35 10.11
N GLY A 277 30.86 -8.28 10.07
CA GLY A 277 30.03 -8.18 11.26
C GLY A 277 29.83 -6.76 11.78
N ALA A 278 30.30 -5.73 11.06
CA ALA A 278 30.12 -4.34 11.46
C ALA A 278 28.63 -3.97 11.55
N VAL A 279 28.24 -3.21 12.57
CA VAL A 279 26.85 -2.85 12.82
C VAL A 279 26.59 -1.38 12.46
N GLY A 280 25.53 -1.13 11.68
CA GLY A 280 25.03 0.20 11.32
C GLY A 280 23.52 0.31 11.48
N LYS A 281 22.97 1.51 11.29
CA LYS A 281 21.53 1.82 11.40
C LYS A 281 20.96 2.52 10.18
N ILE A 282 21.74 3.29 9.44
CA ILE A 282 21.26 4.13 8.35
C ILE A 282 22.01 3.73 7.08
N PRO A 283 21.46 2.83 6.24
CA PRO A 283 22.14 2.33 5.05
C PRO A 283 22.70 3.42 4.15
N LYS A 284 21.98 4.55 4.02
CA LYS A 284 22.44 5.74 3.29
C LYS A 284 23.84 6.23 3.67
N TYR A 285 24.22 6.14 4.93
CA TYR A 285 25.55 6.55 5.42
C TYR A 285 26.46 5.36 5.65
N ASP A 286 25.91 4.26 6.15
CA ASP A 286 26.67 3.12 6.62
C ASP A 286 27.15 2.24 5.47
N PHE A 287 26.35 2.05 4.41
CA PHE A 287 26.70 1.16 3.30
C PHE A 287 28.03 1.57 2.62
N LYS A 288 28.22 2.87 2.39
CA LYS A 288 29.46 3.41 1.80
C LYS A 288 30.71 3.07 2.63
N LYS A 289 30.58 3.12 3.96
CA LYS A 289 31.68 3.03 4.93
C LYS A 289 31.94 1.58 5.34
N LEU A 290 30.88 0.88 5.74
CA LEU A 290 30.92 -0.46 6.31
C LEU A 290 30.99 -1.55 5.24
N LYS A 291 30.71 -1.22 3.97
CA LYS A 291 30.72 -2.13 2.82
C LYS A 291 29.65 -3.24 2.91
N PRO A 292 29.34 -3.93 1.82
CA PRO A 292 28.31 -4.97 1.82
C PRO A 292 28.59 -6.12 2.80
N PHE A 293 27.54 -6.69 3.39
CA PHE A 293 27.65 -7.87 4.24
C PHE A 293 28.29 -9.07 3.51
N LYS A 294 27.82 -9.36 2.28
CA LYS A 294 28.46 -10.33 1.39
C LYS A 294 28.60 -9.75 -0.02
N PRO A 295 29.82 -9.69 -0.58
CA PRO A 295 30.00 -9.28 -1.97
C PRO A 295 29.53 -10.39 -2.93
N CYS A 296 29.10 -10.00 -4.13
CA CYS A 296 28.71 -10.96 -5.16
C CYS A 296 29.88 -11.82 -5.67
N THR A 297 31.13 -11.39 -5.46
CA THR A 297 32.35 -12.10 -5.92
C THR A 297 32.60 -13.42 -5.18
N GLN A 298 31.90 -13.67 -4.07
CA GLN A 298 31.90 -14.98 -3.43
C GLN A 298 31.11 -16.00 -4.26
N ILE A 299 30.11 -15.55 -5.02
CA ILE A 299 29.19 -16.37 -5.83
C ILE A 299 29.63 -16.35 -7.29
N HIS A 300 29.75 -15.16 -7.88
CA HIS A 300 30.10 -14.97 -9.29
C HIS A 300 31.57 -14.54 -9.43
N LYS A 301 32.41 -15.41 -10.00
CA LYS A 301 33.85 -15.13 -10.18
C LYS A 301 34.15 -14.21 -11.36
N ASN A 302 33.40 -14.36 -12.46
CA ASN A 302 33.57 -13.58 -13.68
C ASN A 302 32.26 -12.84 -13.99
N ILE A 303 32.28 -11.51 -13.92
CA ILE A 303 31.11 -10.67 -14.17
C ILE A 303 31.39 -9.77 -15.35
N HIS A 304 30.60 -9.89 -16.40
CA HIS A 304 30.69 -9.04 -17.59
C HIS A 304 29.50 -8.08 -17.65
N LEU A 305 29.78 -6.79 -17.74
CA LEU A 305 28.78 -5.75 -17.91
C LEU A 305 28.80 -5.27 -19.37
N PHE A 306 27.63 -5.11 -19.97
CA PHE A 306 27.48 -4.53 -21.30
C PHE A 306 26.31 -3.55 -21.36
N PHE A 307 26.32 -2.68 -22.36
CA PHE A 307 25.29 -1.66 -22.53
C PHE A 307 24.31 -2.03 -23.64
N ILE A 308 23.06 -1.62 -23.46
CA ILE A 308 22.05 -1.57 -24.51
C ILE A 308 21.67 -0.10 -24.65
N VAL A 309 21.91 0.50 -25.81
CA VAL A 309 21.81 1.96 -25.97
C VAL A 309 21.49 2.37 -27.40
N HIS A 310 20.74 3.46 -27.57
CA HIS A 310 20.53 4.06 -28.88
C HIS A 310 21.82 4.69 -29.40
N GLN A 311 22.06 4.68 -30.72
CA GLN A 311 23.28 5.23 -31.32
C GLN A 311 23.57 6.70 -30.91
N GLU A 312 22.53 7.51 -30.77
CA GLU A 312 22.63 8.92 -30.34
C GLU A 312 22.98 9.08 -28.86
N HIS A 313 22.83 8.03 -28.05
CA HIS A 313 23.06 8.07 -26.60
C HIS A 313 24.34 7.34 -26.17
N THR A 314 25.23 7.07 -27.12
CA THR A 314 26.50 6.37 -26.88
C THR A 314 27.45 7.18 -25.99
N ASN A 315 27.36 8.51 -26.00
CA ASN A 315 28.14 9.38 -25.11
C ASN A 315 27.68 9.25 -23.65
N GLU A 316 26.37 9.15 -23.42
CA GLU A 316 25.76 8.92 -22.12
C GLU A 316 26.15 7.55 -21.57
N ALA A 317 26.15 6.51 -22.41
CA ALA A 317 26.64 5.18 -22.03
C ALA A 317 28.13 5.22 -21.64
N LYS A 318 28.98 5.90 -22.40
CA LYS A 318 30.41 6.10 -22.06
C LYS A 318 30.59 6.87 -20.75
N ALA A 319 29.80 7.92 -20.53
CA ALA A 319 29.83 8.70 -19.29
C ALA A 319 29.41 7.84 -18.09
N LEU A 320 28.32 7.08 -18.21
CA LEU A 320 27.86 6.18 -17.16
C LEU A 320 28.87 5.06 -16.89
N GLN A 321 29.46 4.47 -17.94
CA GLN A 321 30.57 3.54 -17.82
C GLN A 321 31.73 4.15 -17.02
N ASN A 322 32.16 5.36 -17.38
CA ASN A 322 33.23 6.05 -16.67
C ASN A 322 32.86 6.29 -15.19
N TYR A 323 31.61 6.64 -14.88
CA TYR A 323 31.18 6.79 -13.49
C TYR A 323 31.21 5.48 -12.72
N LEU A 324 30.80 4.36 -13.33
CA LEU A 324 30.84 3.03 -12.70
C LEU A 324 32.29 2.51 -12.54
N GLN A 325 33.23 2.92 -13.40
CA GLN A 325 34.63 2.50 -13.32
C GLN A 325 35.46 3.40 -12.40
N ASN A 326 35.41 4.71 -12.64
CA ASN A 326 36.32 5.70 -12.04
C ASN A 326 35.63 6.59 -10.99
N GLY A 327 34.31 6.52 -10.88
CA GLY A 327 33.53 7.30 -9.93
C GLY A 327 33.00 8.64 -10.44
N LEU A 328 32.23 9.31 -9.58
CA LEU A 328 31.68 10.66 -9.78
C LEU A 328 31.64 11.36 -8.42
N LYS A 329 32.38 12.47 -8.29
CA LYS A 329 32.56 13.19 -7.02
C LYS A 329 33.01 12.28 -5.87
N TRP A 330 32.14 12.07 -4.87
CA TRP A 330 32.41 11.25 -3.70
C TRP A 330 32.09 9.77 -3.90
N TYR A 331 31.39 9.40 -4.97
CA TYR A 331 31.18 8.03 -5.40
C TYR A 331 32.43 7.56 -6.15
N LYS A 332 32.99 6.40 -5.76
CA LYS A 332 34.32 5.94 -6.21
C LYS A 332 34.26 4.70 -7.10
N GLY A 333 33.20 4.60 -7.91
CA GLY A 333 33.00 3.47 -8.79
C GLY A 333 32.31 2.28 -8.10
N LEU A 334 31.83 1.36 -8.93
CA LEU A 334 30.96 0.26 -8.53
C LEU A 334 31.69 -0.78 -7.67
N GLN A 335 32.95 -1.08 -7.98
CA GLN A 335 33.77 -1.99 -7.19
C GLN A 335 34.06 -1.42 -5.80
N GLU A 336 34.55 -0.19 -5.69
CA GLU A 336 34.87 0.39 -4.38
C GLU A 336 33.61 0.60 -3.54
N TYR A 337 32.50 1.01 -4.17
CA TYR A 337 31.27 1.33 -3.46
C TYR A 337 30.50 0.09 -3.00
N ALA A 338 30.30 -0.89 -3.89
CA ALA A 338 29.43 -2.04 -3.66
C ALA A 338 30.14 -3.41 -3.76
N GLY A 339 31.46 -3.45 -3.91
CA GLY A 339 32.22 -4.70 -3.96
C GLY A 339 31.97 -5.55 -5.20
N VAL A 340 31.41 -4.97 -6.26
CA VAL A 340 31.14 -5.67 -7.52
C VAL A 340 32.35 -5.49 -8.45
N LEU A 341 33.17 -6.52 -8.57
CA LEU A 341 34.26 -6.58 -9.55
C LEU A 341 33.69 -7.05 -10.89
N TYR A 342 33.94 -6.30 -11.96
CA TYR A 342 33.37 -6.58 -13.28
C TYR A 342 34.33 -6.18 -14.41
N HIS A 343 34.08 -6.73 -15.59
CA HIS A 343 34.73 -6.36 -16.84
C HIS A 343 33.69 -5.86 -17.86
N ILE A 344 34.06 -4.94 -18.74
CA ILE A 344 33.23 -4.55 -19.88
C ILE A 344 33.91 -5.09 -21.14
N GLU A 345 33.29 -6.10 -21.75
CA GLU A 345 33.81 -6.74 -22.95
C GLU A 345 33.66 -5.81 -24.16
N PRO A 346 34.76 -5.37 -24.81
CA PRO A 346 34.67 -4.54 -26.01
C PRO A 346 33.89 -5.24 -27.12
N GLY A 347 33.01 -4.50 -27.80
CA GLY A 347 32.19 -5.05 -28.90
C GLY A 347 31.01 -5.94 -28.47
N PHE A 348 30.77 -6.10 -27.16
CA PHE A 348 29.64 -6.90 -26.65
C PHE A 348 28.33 -6.11 -26.46
N SER A 349 28.42 -4.79 -26.37
CA SER A 349 27.27 -3.90 -26.20
C SER A 349 26.35 -3.90 -27.43
N ILE A 350 25.05 -3.76 -27.21
CA ILE A 350 24.02 -3.71 -28.24
C ILE A 350 23.69 -2.24 -28.54
N VAL A 351 23.86 -1.82 -29.78
CA VAL A 351 23.48 -0.49 -30.26
C VAL A 351 22.31 -0.62 -31.22
N PHE A 352 21.27 0.18 -31.00
CA PHE A 352 20.07 0.26 -31.85
C PHE A 352 19.90 1.68 -32.41
N ASP A 353 19.18 1.83 -33.52
CA ASP A 353 19.01 3.10 -34.23
C ASP A 353 17.55 3.55 -34.39
N ASP A 354 16.59 2.66 -34.12
CA ASP A 354 15.16 3.00 -34.10
C ASP A 354 14.73 3.37 -32.67
N MET A 355 14.63 4.68 -32.40
CA MET A 355 14.19 5.18 -31.11
C MET A 355 12.72 4.89 -30.82
N GLU A 356 11.86 4.85 -31.85
CA GLU A 356 10.41 4.70 -31.71
C GLU A 356 10.01 3.24 -31.53
N ASN A 357 10.76 2.32 -32.14
CA ASN A 357 10.56 0.88 -32.01
C ASN A 357 11.90 0.13 -31.80
N PRO A 358 12.52 0.26 -30.62
CA PRO A 358 13.85 -0.30 -30.35
C PRO A 358 13.85 -1.84 -30.15
N LEU A 359 12.69 -2.43 -29.87
CA LEU A 359 12.58 -3.81 -29.40
C LEU A 359 13.11 -4.88 -30.39
N PRO A 360 12.84 -4.81 -31.71
CA PRO A 360 13.31 -5.83 -32.66
C PRO A 360 14.85 -5.94 -32.69
N GLN A 361 15.54 -4.79 -32.78
CA GLN A 361 17.00 -4.75 -32.80
C GLN A 361 17.61 -5.19 -31.48
N ILE A 362 17.05 -4.74 -30.35
CA ILE A 362 17.50 -5.19 -29.02
C ILE A 362 17.33 -6.71 -28.88
N THR A 363 16.18 -7.25 -29.27
CA THR A 363 15.89 -8.69 -29.19
C THR A 363 16.85 -9.48 -30.07
N GLN A 364 17.12 -9.03 -31.29
CA GLN A 364 18.09 -9.69 -32.17
C GLN A 364 19.51 -9.60 -31.60
N GLY A 365 19.91 -8.44 -31.06
CA GLY A 365 21.18 -8.27 -30.37
C GLY A 365 21.37 -9.25 -29.21
N ILE A 366 20.35 -9.37 -28.34
CA ILE A 366 20.36 -10.32 -27.21
C ILE A 366 20.47 -11.76 -27.72
N LYS A 367 19.74 -12.12 -28.78
CA LYS A 367 19.80 -13.46 -29.40
C LYS A 367 21.21 -13.79 -29.88
N ASN A 368 21.87 -12.84 -30.53
CA ASN A 368 23.21 -12.99 -31.11
C ASN A 368 24.35 -13.03 -30.07
N LEU A 369 24.09 -12.72 -28.80
CA LEU A 369 25.12 -12.78 -27.75
C LEU A 369 25.68 -14.21 -27.62
N LYS A 370 27.00 -14.33 -27.70
CA LYS A 370 27.74 -15.56 -27.42
C LYS A 370 28.12 -15.58 -25.94
N LEU A 371 27.25 -16.18 -25.13
CA LEU A 371 27.42 -16.25 -23.68
C LEU A 371 28.35 -17.41 -23.31
N LYS A 372 29.24 -17.16 -22.36
CA LYS A 372 30.12 -18.18 -21.75
C LYS A 372 29.49 -18.67 -20.44
N SER A 373 29.52 -19.97 -20.19
CA SER A 373 28.87 -20.59 -19.02
C SER A 373 29.44 -20.14 -17.68
N GLU A 374 30.72 -19.79 -17.65
CA GLU A 374 31.47 -19.35 -16.46
C GLU A 374 31.37 -17.84 -16.19
N VAL A 375 30.68 -17.10 -17.06
CA VAL A 375 30.52 -15.65 -16.98
C VAL A 375 29.09 -15.30 -16.62
N THR A 376 28.94 -14.48 -15.59
CA THR A 376 27.66 -13.88 -15.22
C THR A 376 27.53 -12.52 -15.93
N TYR A 377 26.43 -12.32 -16.65
CA TYR A 377 26.24 -11.12 -17.47
C TYR A 377 25.27 -10.13 -16.83
N VAL A 378 25.61 -8.84 -16.90
CA VAL A 378 24.79 -7.71 -16.45
C VAL A 378 24.57 -6.76 -17.62
N ALA A 379 23.31 -6.51 -17.97
CA ALA A 379 22.95 -5.50 -18.96
C ALA A 379 22.60 -4.16 -18.29
N ILE A 380 23.24 -3.09 -18.75
CA ILE A 380 22.85 -1.71 -18.44
C ILE A 380 22.08 -1.15 -19.63
N TYR A 381 20.75 -1.05 -19.48
CA TYR A 381 19.88 -0.56 -20.55
C TYR A 381 19.59 0.93 -20.34
N LEU A 382 20.09 1.79 -21.24
CA LEU A 382 19.70 3.20 -21.32
C LEU A 382 18.39 3.28 -22.11
N SER A 383 17.28 3.28 -21.38
CA SER A 383 15.94 3.27 -21.96
C SER A 383 15.56 4.68 -22.42
N PRO A 384 15.08 4.85 -23.67
CA PRO A 384 14.54 6.12 -24.14
C PRO A 384 13.16 6.41 -23.54
N PHE A 385 12.43 5.36 -23.15
CA PHE A 385 11.11 5.47 -22.55
C PHE A 385 11.19 5.33 -21.04
N SER A 386 10.46 6.20 -20.33
CA SER A 386 10.34 6.11 -18.88
C SER A 386 9.40 4.97 -18.49
N LYS A 387 9.59 4.37 -17.31
CA LYS A 387 8.60 3.43 -16.76
C LYS A 387 7.22 4.05 -16.47
N TYR A 388 7.12 5.38 -16.52
CA TYR A 388 5.88 6.15 -16.36
C TYR A 388 5.30 6.64 -17.70
N GLU A 389 5.85 6.15 -18.81
CA GLU A 389 5.34 6.42 -20.16
C GLU A 389 3.82 6.16 -20.23
N GLN A 390 3.11 7.09 -20.86
CA GLN A 390 1.66 7.03 -21.04
C GLN A 390 1.31 6.19 -22.27
N ASP A 391 2.17 6.22 -23.30
CA ASP A 391 2.08 5.36 -24.46
C ASP A 391 2.36 3.89 -24.06
N LEU A 392 1.33 3.05 -24.14
CA LEU A 392 1.41 1.65 -23.72
C LEU A 392 2.45 0.85 -24.54
N PRO A 393 2.42 0.86 -25.89
CA PRO A 393 3.49 0.26 -26.70
C PRO A 393 4.91 0.66 -26.27
N LYS A 394 5.18 1.96 -26.09
CA LYS A 394 6.51 2.44 -25.65
C LYS A 394 6.86 1.96 -24.25
N LYS A 395 5.90 1.98 -23.33
CA LYS A 395 6.06 1.44 -21.98
C LYS A 395 6.35 -0.06 -21.98
N GLN A 396 5.77 -0.84 -22.90
CA GLN A 396 5.97 -2.29 -23.00
C GLN A 396 7.41 -2.67 -23.37
N VAL A 397 8.13 -1.82 -24.11
CA VAL A 397 9.56 -2.03 -24.43
C VAL A 397 10.38 -2.29 -23.16
N TYR A 398 10.16 -1.52 -22.10
CA TYR A 398 10.87 -1.70 -20.83
C TYR A 398 10.73 -3.13 -20.27
N TYR A 399 9.52 -3.68 -20.30
CA TYR A 399 9.22 -4.99 -19.73
C TYR A 399 9.71 -6.11 -20.63
N LYS A 400 9.53 -5.98 -21.95
CA LYS A 400 9.95 -6.98 -22.94
C LYS A 400 11.48 -7.11 -23.02
N VAL A 401 12.23 -6.01 -22.99
CA VAL A 401 13.70 -6.08 -22.93
C VAL A 401 14.16 -6.80 -21.66
N LYS A 402 13.54 -6.51 -20.52
CA LYS A 402 13.85 -7.18 -19.24
C LYS A 402 13.56 -8.68 -19.30
N GLU A 403 12.44 -9.09 -19.90
CA GLU A 403 12.09 -10.49 -20.11
C GLU A 403 13.13 -11.21 -21.00
N GLN A 404 13.46 -10.65 -22.16
CA GLN A 404 14.42 -11.27 -23.10
C GLN A 404 15.79 -11.50 -22.46
N LEU A 405 16.24 -10.57 -21.60
CA LEU A 405 17.47 -10.72 -20.83
C LEU A 405 17.33 -11.81 -19.76
N LEU A 406 16.21 -11.84 -19.02
CA LEU A 406 15.97 -12.83 -17.97
C LEU A 406 15.92 -14.26 -18.53
N LEU A 407 15.29 -14.46 -19.69
CA LEU A 407 15.27 -15.76 -20.41
C LEU A 407 16.68 -16.26 -20.78
N ARG A 408 17.65 -15.36 -20.86
CA ARG A 408 19.07 -15.65 -21.16
C ARG A 408 19.94 -15.66 -19.90
N ARG A 409 19.35 -15.65 -18.69
CA ARG A 409 20.04 -15.52 -17.40
C ARG A 409 20.91 -14.26 -17.29
N ILE A 410 20.47 -13.16 -17.91
CA ILE A 410 21.14 -11.86 -17.86
C ILE A 410 20.34 -10.94 -16.94
N VAL A 411 20.94 -10.49 -15.85
CA VAL A 411 20.29 -9.50 -14.98
C VAL A 411 20.40 -8.10 -15.59
N SER A 412 19.37 -7.29 -15.40
CA SER A 412 19.25 -5.97 -16.05
C SER A 412 19.11 -4.85 -15.05
N GLN A 413 19.83 -3.75 -15.29
CA GLN A 413 19.62 -2.48 -14.61
C GLN A 413 19.31 -1.40 -15.65
N VAL A 414 18.09 -0.87 -15.57
CA VAL A 414 17.60 0.12 -16.53
C VAL A 414 17.85 1.52 -15.98
N VAL A 415 18.33 2.40 -16.85
CA VAL A 415 18.54 3.83 -16.60
C VAL A 415 17.68 4.59 -17.60
N ASP A 416 16.88 5.53 -17.12
CA ASP A 416 16.10 6.44 -17.95
C ASP A 416 17.05 7.52 -18.48
N VAL A 417 17.25 7.56 -19.81
CA VAL A 417 18.29 8.40 -20.43
C VAL A 417 18.03 9.90 -20.20
N ASN A 418 16.77 10.32 -20.25
CA ASN A 418 16.39 11.72 -20.01
C ASN A 418 16.72 12.11 -18.57
N LYS A 419 16.42 11.23 -17.60
CA LYS A 419 16.80 11.48 -16.19
C LYS A 419 18.32 11.50 -15.98
N PHE A 420 19.07 10.73 -16.75
CA PHE A 420 20.53 10.74 -16.69
C PHE A 420 21.07 12.09 -17.19
N GLN A 421 20.58 12.58 -18.33
CA GLN A 421 20.95 13.87 -18.90
C GLN A 421 20.60 15.03 -17.96
N GLU A 422 19.37 15.06 -17.41
CA GLU A 422 18.92 16.10 -16.46
C GLU A 422 19.78 16.20 -15.20
N LYS A 423 20.34 15.08 -14.74
CA LYS A 423 21.05 14.97 -13.46
C LYS A 423 22.53 14.65 -13.61
N GLN A 424 23.11 14.78 -14.80
CA GLN A 424 24.45 14.27 -15.08
C GLN A 424 25.49 14.69 -14.01
N ASN A 425 25.44 15.94 -13.57
CA ASN A 425 26.33 16.48 -12.56
C ASN A 425 26.05 16.02 -11.12
N ASP A 426 24.84 15.55 -10.80
CA ASP A 426 24.43 15.08 -9.46
C ASP A 426 24.03 13.59 -9.45
N PHE A 427 24.48 12.85 -10.46
CA PHE A 427 24.07 11.46 -10.68
C PHE A 427 24.65 10.52 -9.62
N GLU A 428 25.59 10.96 -8.77
CA GLU A 428 26.19 10.14 -7.72
C GLU A 428 25.17 9.55 -6.75
N TYR A 429 24.07 10.26 -6.47
CA TYR A 429 23.00 9.73 -5.63
C TYR A 429 22.21 8.60 -6.31
N GLU A 430 22.00 8.66 -7.63
CA GLU A 430 21.37 7.58 -8.38
C GLU A 430 22.33 6.39 -8.51
N LEU A 431 23.63 6.63 -8.73
CA LEU A 431 24.67 5.61 -8.78
C LEU A 431 24.71 4.76 -7.51
N THR A 432 24.43 5.33 -6.33
CA THR A 432 24.37 4.54 -5.09
C THR A 432 23.25 3.52 -5.06
N ASN A 433 22.04 3.88 -5.52
CA ASN A 433 20.91 2.96 -5.61
C ASN A 433 21.11 1.95 -6.75
N ILE A 434 21.68 2.39 -7.89
CA ILE A 434 22.05 1.52 -9.02
C ILE A 434 23.05 0.46 -8.57
N SER A 435 24.12 0.86 -7.85
CA SER A 435 25.14 -0.06 -7.36
C SER A 435 24.59 -1.07 -6.36
N LEU A 436 23.72 -0.61 -5.46
CA LEU A 436 23.01 -1.45 -4.50
C LEU A 436 22.13 -2.50 -5.21
N ALA A 437 21.35 -2.08 -6.20
CA ALA A 437 20.46 -2.97 -6.95
C ALA A 437 21.25 -3.97 -7.80
N ILE A 438 22.34 -3.55 -8.46
CA ILE A 438 23.23 -4.45 -9.21
C ILE A 438 23.82 -5.51 -8.29
N LEU A 439 24.35 -5.12 -7.13
CA LEU A 439 24.88 -6.06 -6.14
C LEU A 439 23.83 -7.10 -5.72
N ALA A 440 22.61 -6.66 -5.39
CA ALA A 440 21.53 -7.55 -4.96
C ALA A 440 21.03 -8.47 -6.09
N LYS A 441 21.03 -8.01 -7.34
CA LYS A 441 20.70 -8.82 -8.52
C LYS A 441 21.76 -9.89 -8.81
N LEU A 442 23.01 -9.60 -8.45
CA LEU A 442 24.13 -10.54 -8.49
C LEU A 442 24.26 -11.35 -7.18
N GLU A 443 23.14 -11.54 -6.48
CA GLU A 443 23.02 -12.38 -5.28
C GLU A 443 23.92 -11.94 -4.10
N GLY A 444 24.55 -10.77 -4.20
CA GLY A 444 25.25 -10.15 -3.09
C GLY A 444 24.27 -9.68 -2.01
N ILE A 445 24.72 -9.66 -0.76
CA ILE A 445 23.91 -9.22 0.38
C ILE A 445 24.42 -7.86 0.83
N PRO A 446 23.67 -6.76 0.57
CA PRO A 446 24.10 -5.44 0.97
C PRO A 446 24.24 -5.29 2.49
N TRP A 447 23.23 -5.75 3.23
CA TRP A 447 23.20 -5.81 4.68
C TRP A 447 22.11 -6.80 5.11
N GLN A 448 22.21 -7.32 6.34
CA GLN A 448 21.22 -8.23 6.91
C GLN A 448 20.77 -7.79 8.31
N LEU A 449 19.78 -8.47 8.88
CA LEU A 449 19.36 -8.23 10.26
C LEU A 449 20.38 -8.77 11.26
N THR A 450 20.43 -8.16 12.45
CA THR A 450 21.19 -8.68 13.61
C THR A 450 20.58 -9.94 14.22
N THR A 451 19.34 -10.28 13.84
CA THR A 451 18.64 -11.44 14.36
C THR A 451 19.34 -12.72 13.95
N PRO A 452 19.69 -13.60 14.90
CA PRO A 452 20.31 -14.89 14.57
C PRO A 452 19.36 -15.73 13.73
N SER A 453 19.93 -16.67 12.97
CA SER A 453 19.14 -17.67 12.25
C SER A 453 18.30 -18.47 13.25
N LYS A 454 16.99 -18.56 12.99
CA LYS A 454 16.01 -19.34 13.75
C LYS A 454 15.34 -20.29 12.78
N LYS A 455 14.77 -21.37 13.30
CA LYS A 455 13.92 -22.29 12.54
C LYS A 455 12.56 -21.63 12.32
N GLU A 456 12.51 -20.60 11.50
CA GLU A 456 11.30 -19.83 11.21
C GLU A 456 11.21 -19.59 9.71
N LEU A 457 10.05 -19.93 9.15
CA LEU A 457 9.67 -19.65 7.78
C LEU A 457 8.77 -18.41 7.73
N VAL A 458 9.20 -17.39 6.99
CA VAL A 458 8.39 -16.19 6.73
C VAL A 458 7.98 -16.18 5.26
N ILE A 459 6.67 -16.20 5.01
CA ILE A 459 6.10 -16.16 3.66
C ILE A 459 5.49 -14.77 3.44
N GLY A 460 6.05 -14.04 2.47
CA GLY A 460 5.55 -12.74 2.06
C GLY A 460 4.64 -12.84 0.84
N VAL A 461 3.40 -12.39 0.95
CA VAL A 461 2.44 -12.37 -0.16
C VAL A 461 2.03 -10.94 -0.48
N GLY A 462 2.20 -10.55 -1.74
CA GLY A 462 1.70 -9.27 -2.26
C GLY A 462 0.94 -9.48 -3.56
N ALA A 463 0.16 -8.46 -3.91
CA ALA A 463 -0.59 -8.45 -5.15
C ALA A 463 -0.58 -7.08 -5.80
N PHE A 464 -0.73 -7.09 -7.11
CA PHE A 464 -0.87 -5.91 -7.94
C PHE A 464 -2.09 -6.04 -8.84
N LYS A 465 -2.73 -4.90 -9.15
CA LYS A 465 -3.83 -4.81 -10.11
C LYS A 465 -3.65 -3.54 -10.92
N ASN A 466 -3.74 -3.64 -12.24
CA ASN A 466 -3.80 -2.48 -13.09
C ASN A 466 -5.00 -2.57 -14.05
N VAL A 467 -6.04 -1.82 -13.71
CA VAL A 467 -7.28 -1.76 -14.49
C VAL A 467 -7.07 -1.05 -15.83
N GLU A 468 -6.13 -0.09 -15.91
CA GLU A 468 -5.88 0.67 -17.14
C GLU A 468 -5.24 -0.21 -18.22
N GLU A 469 -4.41 -1.17 -17.82
CA GLU A 469 -3.69 -2.08 -18.73
C GLU A 469 -4.37 -3.45 -18.84
N ASN A 470 -5.60 -3.60 -18.34
CA ASN A 470 -6.32 -4.88 -18.24
C ASN A 470 -5.53 -6.01 -17.55
N ILE A 471 -4.55 -5.66 -16.73
CA ILE A 471 -3.80 -6.61 -15.91
C ILE A 471 -4.71 -6.99 -14.74
N ARG A 472 -5.22 -8.23 -14.80
CA ARG A 472 -6.00 -8.85 -13.73
C ARG A 472 -5.16 -8.87 -12.44
N TYR A 473 -5.81 -9.03 -11.29
CA TYR A 473 -5.06 -9.15 -10.04
C TYR A 473 -4.03 -10.28 -10.17
N VAL A 474 -2.79 -9.99 -9.82
CA VAL A 474 -1.70 -10.96 -9.85
C VAL A 474 -1.03 -10.96 -8.49
N ALA A 475 -0.63 -12.12 -8.02
CA ALA A 475 -0.02 -12.30 -6.72
C ALA A 475 1.26 -13.14 -6.83
N SER A 476 2.11 -13.02 -5.82
CA SER A 476 3.33 -13.81 -5.71
C SER A 476 3.61 -14.08 -4.24
N ALA A 477 4.18 -15.25 -3.95
CA ALA A 477 4.57 -15.68 -2.62
C ALA A 477 6.09 -15.81 -2.55
N PHE A 478 6.70 -15.17 -1.56
CA PHE A 478 8.15 -15.12 -1.36
C PHE A 478 8.52 -15.81 -0.04
N SER A 479 9.52 -16.67 -0.07
CA SER A 479 10.07 -17.32 1.12
C SER A 479 11.28 -16.56 1.65
N PHE A 480 11.31 -16.32 2.96
CA PHE A 480 12.43 -15.70 3.67
C PHE A 480 12.79 -16.47 4.94
N GLN A 481 14.09 -16.47 5.26
CA GLN A 481 14.60 -16.89 6.56
C GLN A 481 14.40 -15.78 7.62
N SER A 482 14.56 -16.12 8.90
CA SER A 482 14.40 -15.17 10.02
C SER A 482 15.33 -13.96 10.00
N ASN A 483 16.51 -14.08 9.40
CA ASN A 483 17.47 -12.99 9.20
C ASN A 483 17.14 -12.11 7.97
N GLY A 484 16.07 -12.46 7.25
CA GLY A 484 15.58 -11.78 6.06
C GLY A 484 16.28 -12.16 4.76
N LYS A 485 17.11 -13.22 4.75
CA LYS A 485 17.62 -13.81 3.52
C LYS A 485 16.45 -14.31 2.68
N PHE A 486 16.41 -13.87 1.43
CA PHE A 486 15.47 -14.35 0.42
C PHE A 486 15.91 -15.74 -0.09
N ASN A 487 14.94 -16.64 -0.26
CA ASN A 487 15.16 -17.98 -0.80
C ASN A 487 14.70 -18.04 -2.27
N GLU A 488 13.39 -18.02 -2.47
CA GLU A 488 12.74 -18.12 -3.77
C GLU A 488 11.36 -17.45 -3.75
N PHE A 489 10.74 -17.29 -4.90
CA PHE A 489 9.34 -16.88 -5.01
C PHE A 489 8.60 -17.64 -6.11
N GLN A 490 7.29 -17.76 -5.94
CA GLN A 490 6.38 -18.21 -7.00
C GLN A 490 5.44 -17.08 -7.45
N TYR A 491 5.10 -17.07 -8.73
CA TYR A 491 4.25 -16.04 -9.36
C TYR A 491 3.01 -16.65 -10.02
N PHE A 492 1.83 -16.04 -9.82
CA PHE A 492 0.56 -16.56 -10.34
C PHE A 492 -0.53 -15.48 -10.49
N SER A 493 -1.46 -15.70 -11.43
CA SER A 493 -2.65 -14.86 -11.57
C SER A 493 -3.68 -15.14 -10.46
N LYS A 494 -4.28 -14.09 -9.86
CA LYS A 494 -5.20 -14.21 -8.70
C LYS A 494 -6.54 -14.87 -9.02
N SER A 495 -6.90 -15.12 -10.29
CA SER A 495 -8.11 -15.91 -10.58
C SER A 495 -8.02 -17.35 -10.05
N ASP A 496 -6.90 -17.72 -9.41
CA ASP A 496 -6.62 -19.05 -8.95
C ASP A 496 -6.23 -19.04 -7.45
N THR A 497 -7.21 -18.83 -6.57
CA THR A 497 -7.04 -18.91 -5.10
C THR A 497 -6.33 -20.20 -4.69
N LYS A 498 -6.61 -21.30 -5.41
CA LYS A 498 -5.96 -22.60 -5.23
C LYS A 498 -4.46 -22.56 -5.54
N LYS A 499 -4.02 -21.86 -6.59
CA LYS A 499 -2.58 -21.66 -6.85
C LYS A 499 -1.89 -20.80 -5.80
N LEU A 500 -2.57 -19.78 -5.26
CA LEU A 500 -2.00 -18.98 -4.16
C LEU A 500 -1.77 -19.86 -2.92
N ALA A 501 -2.78 -20.62 -2.53
CA ALA A 501 -2.65 -21.54 -1.40
C ALA A 501 -1.61 -22.63 -1.69
N GLY A 502 -1.59 -23.17 -2.91
CA GLY A 502 -0.58 -24.11 -3.40
C GLY A 502 0.84 -23.55 -3.30
N ALA A 503 1.08 -22.32 -3.73
CA ALA A 503 2.40 -21.69 -3.63
C ALA A 503 2.87 -21.48 -2.18
N ILE A 504 1.94 -21.16 -1.28
CA ILE A 504 2.24 -21.09 0.16
C ILE A 504 2.58 -22.49 0.69
N SER A 505 1.79 -23.50 0.32
CA SER A 505 2.02 -24.90 0.70
C SER A 505 3.33 -25.45 0.15
N ASP A 506 3.71 -25.13 -1.09
CA ASP A 506 4.98 -25.50 -1.70
C ASP A 506 6.16 -24.87 -0.96
N ALA A 507 6.06 -23.58 -0.58
CA ALA A 507 7.10 -22.92 0.19
C ALA A 507 7.30 -23.55 1.58
N ILE A 508 6.21 -24.05 2.21
CA ILE A 508 6.28 -24.82 3.46
C ILE A 508 6.96 -26.16 3.20
N TRP A 509 6.53 -26.89 2.17
CA TRP A 509 7.08 -28.19 1.80
C TRP A 509 8.58 -28.13 1.49
N GLN A 510 9.01 -27.15 0.69
CA GLN A 510 10.41 -26.92 0.35
C GLN A 510 11.25 -26.61 1.59
N TYR A 511 10.76 -25.72 2.46
CA TYR A 511 11.47 -25.39 3.71
C TYR A 511 11.67 -26.63 4.59
N VAL A 512 10.62 -27.44 4.79
CA VAL A 512 10.67 -28.66 5.60
C VAL A 512 11.54 -29.75 4.97
N THR A 513 11.65 -29.78 3.65
CA THR A 513 12.49 -30.77 2.94
C THR A 513 13.98 -30.43 3.02
N VAL A 514 14.33 -29.14 3.06
CA VAL A 514 15.73 -28.67 3.08
C VAL A 514 16.24 -28.46 4.51
N GLU A 515 15.37 -27.99 5.40
CA GLU A 515 15.68 -27.66 6.80
C GLU A 515 14.97 -28.63 7.76
N GLN A 516 15.16 -28.48 9.07
CA GLN A 516 14.32 -29.16 10.07
C GLN A 516 12.96 -28.46 10.22
N ASN A 517 11.97 -29.15 10.80
CA ASN A 517 10.64 -28.58 11.08
C ASN A 517 10.75 -27.18 11.72
N PRO A 518 10.00 -26.18 11.20
CA PRO A 518 10.02 -24.83 11.76
C PRO A 518 9.40 -24.78 13.16
N ASP A 519 9.91 -23.90 14.01
CA ASP A 519 9.33 -23.56 15.32
C ASP A 519 8.01 -22.80 15.17
N LYS A 520 7.79 -22.14 14.01
CA LYS A 520 6.55 -21.45 13.60
C LYS A 520 6.57 -21.08 12.12
N VAL A 521 5.39 -20.89 11.55
CA VAL A 521 5.19 -20.33 10.21
C VAL A 521 4.53 -18.97 10.33
N VAL A 522 5.06 -17.95 9.64
CA VAL A 522 4.48 -16.60 9.61
C VAL A 522 4.17 -16.20 8.17
N ILE A 523 2.91 -15.85 7.91
CA ILE A 523 2.45 -15.34 6.61
C ILE A 523 2.20 -13.84 6.73
N HIS A 524 2.99 -13.04 6.01
CA HIS A 524 2.73 -11.62 5.80
C HIS A 524 1.83 -11.44 4.58
N PHE A 525 0.60 -10.97 4.78
CA PHE A 525 -0.39 -10.90 3.71
C PHE A 525 -0.90 -9.47 3.49
N TYR A 526 -1.12 -9.09 2.23
CA TYR A 526 -1.51 -7.71 1.86
C TYR A 526 -3.00 -7.38 2.11
N LYS A 527 -3.83 -8.38 2.41
CA LYS A 527 -5.27 -8.26 2.71
C LYS A 527 -5.64 -9.25 3.82
N GLU A 528 -6.91 -9.31 4.23
CA GLU A 528 -7.41 -10.42 5.04
C GLU A 528 -7.45 -11.70 4.19
N MET A 529 -6.96 -12.80 4.77
CA MET A 529 -7.03 -14.11 4.14
C MET A 529 -8.44 -14.68 4.30
N SER A 530 -9.00 -15.23 3.23
CA SER A 530 -10.28 -15.96 3.27
C SER A 530 -10.05 -17.41 3.73
N ASN A 531 -11.12 -18.08 4.17
CA ASN A 531 -11.05 -19.50 4.53
C ASN A 531 -10.51 -20.36 3.37
N GLU A 532 -10.97 -20.10 2.14
CA GLU A 532 -10.47 -20.76 0.92
C GLU A 532 -8.94 -20.60 0.68
N GLU A 533 -8.32 -19.54 1.23
CA GLU A 533 -6.87 -19.33 1.13
C GLU A 533 -6.10 -20.01 2.28
N ILE A 534 -6.74 -20.22 3.44
CA ILE A 534 -6.11 -20.75 4.66
C ILE A 534 -6.22 -22.28 4.71
N GLU A 535 -7.37 -22.85 4.36
CA GLU A 535 -7.65 -24.29 4.48
C GLU A 535 -6.58 -25.17 3.81
N PRO A 536 -6.14 -24.92 2.56
CA PRO A 536 -5.13 -25.77 1.92
C PRO A 536 -3.74 -25.65 2.57
N VAL A 537 -3.46 -24.52 3.23
CA VAL A 537 -2.22 -24.33 4.00
C VAL A 537 -2.25 -25.19 5.26
N LEU A 538 -3.39 -25.23 5.97
CA LEU A 538 -3.57 -26.09 7.14
C LEU A 538 -3.50 -27.57 6.77
N GLU A 539 -4.13 -27.98 5.67
CA GLU A 539 -4.05 -29.34 5.15
C GLU A 539 -2.61 -29.76 4.86
N MET A 540 -1.80 -28.88 4.23
CA MET A 540 -0.39 -29.14 3.98
C MET A 540 0.41 -29.26 5.29
N MET A 541 0.20 -28.33 6.23
CA MET A 541 0.89 -28.39 7.54
C MET A 541 0.56 -29.68 8.29
N ASN A 542 -0.70 -30.14 8.24
CA ASN A 542 -1.12 -31.42 8.83
C ASN A 542 -0.50 -32.62 8.12
N THR A 543 -0.44 -32.61 6.78
CA THR A 543 0.17 -33.67 5.95
C THR A 543 1.67 -33.82 6.25
N LEU A 544 2.35 -32.70 6.54
CA LEU A 544 3.75 -32.65 6.93
C LEU A 544 3.98 -32.89 8.43
N HIS A 545 2.92 -33.12 9.21
CA HIS A 545 2.98 -33.30 10.67
C HIS A 545 3.72 -32.15 11.38
N LEU A 546 3.40 -30.91 11.00
CA LEU A 546 4.01 -29.72 11.60
C LEU A 546 3.30 -29.30 12.89
N ASP A 547 3.90 -29.64 14.03
CA ASP A 547 3.42 -29.28 15.38
C ASP A 547 3.75 -27.82 15.78
N CYS A 548 3.69 -26.87 14.82
CA CYS A 548 4.09 -25.48 15.04
C CYS A 548 2.93 -24.50 14.76
N PRO A 549 2.87 -23.35 15.47
CA PRO A 549 1.81 -22.38 15.25
C PRO A 549 1.95 -21.64 13.92
N LEU A 550 0.81 -21.42 13.26
CA LEU A 550 0.68 -20.54 12.10
C LEU A 550 0.23 -19.14 12.55
N TYR A 551 0.95 -18.10 12.14
CA TYR A 551 0.56 -16.70 12.33
C TYR A 551 0.31 -16.01 10.99
N ILE A 552 -0.81 -15.31 10.89
CA ILE A 552 -1.16 -14.48 9.73
C ILE A 552 -1.09 -13.02 10.16
N VAL A 553 -0.15 -12.28 9.56
CA VAL A 553 0.02 -10.85 9.79
C VAL A 553 -0.46 -10.10 8.55
N ASN A 554 -1.64 -9.51 8.64
CA ASN A 554 -2.18 -8.69 7.56
C ASN A 554 -1.55 -7.30 7.63
N ILE A 555 -0.81 -6.91 6.58
CA ILE A 555 -0.03 -5.67 6.53
C ILE A 555 -0.65 -4.74 5.49
N ASN A 556 -1.50 -3.85 5.98
CA ASN A 556 -2.18 -2.88 5.15
C ASN A 556 -1.33 -1.62 5.00
N LYS A 557 -1.10 -1.23 3.75
CA LYS A 557 -0.54 0.08 3.42
C LYS A 557 -1.57 1.13 3.83
N THR A 558 -1.35 1.80 4.95
CA THR A 558 -2.26 2.87 5.37
C THR A 558 -2.19 3.99 4.35
N ARG A 559 -3.24 4.10 3.53
CA ARG A 559 -3.60 5.37 2.88
C ARG A 559 -4.30 6.21 3.95
N SER A 560 -4.24 7.53 3.81
CA SER A 560 -4.66 8.54 4.79
C SER A 560 -6.17 8.57 5.10
N LYS A 561 -6.84 7.42 5.15
CA LYS A 561 -8.30 7.27 5.17
C LYS A 561 -8.81 6.58 6.44
N ASP A 562 -7.94 6.25 7.38
CA ASP A 562 -8.25 5.52 8.60
C ASP A 562 -7.53 6.17 9.80
N ILE A 563 -7.61 5.51 10.96
CA ILE A 563 -6.91 5.90 12.18
C ILE A 563 -5.39 6.09 11.95
N ILE A 564 -4.85 7.20 12.47
CA ILE A 564 -3.42 7.51 12.52
C ILE A 564 -3.11 8.23 13.84
N ALA A 565 -1.86 8.18 14.29
CA ALA A 565 -1.40 8.98 15.42
C ALA A 565 -0.42 10.10 15.01
N PHE A 566 -0.47 11.21 15.74
CA PHE A 566 0.44 12.34 15.64
C PHE A 566 1.25 12.47 16.92
N ASP A 567 2.54 12.76 16.80
CA ASP A 567 3.39 13.16 17.93
C ASP A 567 3.46 14.69 18.03
N GLN A 568 2.67 15.27 18.94
CA GLN A 568 2.63 16.72 19.14
C GLN A 568 3.95 17.26 19.70
N ASN A 569 4.75 16.41 20.36
CA ASN A 569 6.01 16.77 20.99
C ASN A 569 7.22 16.62 20.06
N TRP A 570 7.06 16.91 18.76
CA TRP A 570 8.15 16.89 17.77
C TRP A 570 8.18 18.12 16.87
N ASN A 571 8.28 19.31 17.48
CA ASN A 571 8.52 20.59 16.78
C ASN A 571 7.58 20.83 15.58
N GLY A 572 6.30 20.48 15.77
CA GLY A 572 5.26 20.58 14.75
C GLY A 572 5.42 19.63 13.55
N LYS A 573 6.42 18.73 13.50
CA LYS A 573 6.60 17.75 12.41
C LYS A 573 5.69 16.53 12.53
N LEU A 574 5.15 16.23 13.72
CA LEU A 574 4.01 15.34 13.98
C LEU A 574 4.17 13.83 13.70
N MET A 575 5.24 13.36 13.04
CA MET A 575 5.45 11.94 12.78
C MET A 575 6.02 11.22 14.02
N PRO A 576 5.38 10.18 14.57
CA PRO A 576 5.94 9.39 15.68
C PRO A 576 7.30 8.74 15.38
N LYS A 577 8.04 8.34 16.43
CA LYS A 577 9.36 7.72 16.28
C LYS A 577 9.27 6.39 15.54
N SER A 578 10.39 6.03 14.93
CA SER A 578 10.54 4.75 14.27
C SER A 578 10.46 3.61 15.28
N GLY A 579 9.72 2.56 14.94
CA GLY A 579 9.56 1.39 15.80
C GLY A 579 8.51 1.54 16.90
N THR A 580 7.88 2.71 17.04
CA THR A 580 6.66 2.83 17.84
C THR A 580 5.54 2.00 17.21
N TYR A 581 4.83 1.23 18.02
CA TYR A 581 3.55 0.64 17.63
C TYR A 581 2.45 0.99 18.63
N ILE A 582 1.22 1.08 18.15
CA ILE A 582 0.06 1.49 18.94
C ILE A 582 -1.07 0.48 18.73
N ASN A 583 -1.56 -0.14 19.80
CA ASN A 583 -2.77 -0.97 19.74
C ASN A 583 -4.01 -0.11 19.49
N ILE A 584 -4.75 -0.43 18.42
CA ILE A 584 -5.93 0.30 17.95
C ILE A 584 -7.23 -0.52 18.05
N SER A 585 -7.27 -1.53 18.91
CA SER A 585 -8.48 -2.27 19.28
C SER A 585 -8.42 -2.74 20.74
N LYS A 586 -9.58 -2.99 21.37
CA LYS A 586 -9.65 -3.63 22.70
C LYS A 586 -9.76 -5.16 22.61
N THR A 587 -10.31 -5.67 21.52
CA THR A 587 -10.70 -7.08 21.37
C THR A 587 -9.83 -7.84 20.38
N GLU A 588 -9.18 -7.14 19.46
CA GLU A 588 -8.35 -7.75 18.42
C GLU A 588 -6.88 -7.29 18.48
N HIS A 589 -6.00 -8.07 17.88
CA HIS A 589 -4.59 -7.73 17.70
C HIS A 589 -4.37 -6.80 16.49
N LYS A 590 -4.92 -5.58 16.57
CA LYS A 590 -4.80 -4.54 15.54
C LYS A 590 -3.82 -3.45 15.99
N TYR A 591 -2.85 -3.10 15.15
CA TYR A 591 -1.80 -2.13 15.50
C TYR A 591 -1.53 -1.12 14.39
N LEU A 592 -1.13 0.10 14.75
CA LEU A 592 -0.34 0.98 13.89
C LEU A 592 1.14 0.72 14.16
N LEU A 593 1.97 0.58 13.13
CA LEU A 593 3.42 0.46 13.25
C LEU A 593 4.11 1.56 12.43
N PHE A 594 4.94 2.36 13.10
CA PHE A 594 5.64 3.51 12.52
C PHE A 594 7.03 3.11 12.03
N ASN A 595 7.13 2.78 10.74
CA ASN A 595 8.40 2.46 10.08
C ASN A 595 8.95 3.70 9.35
N ASN A 596 9.96 4.36 9.91
CA ASN A 596 10.52 5.60 9.35
C ASN A 596 11.98 5.86 9.80
N SER A 597 12.60 6.96 9.35
CA SER A 597 14.00 7.27 9.70
C SER A 597 14.15 8.16 10.96
N ARG A 598 13.11 8.39 11.77
CA ARG A 598 13.17 9.17 13.02
C ARG A 598 13.52 8.25 14.20
N TYR A 599 14.81 8.05 14.43
CA TYR A 599 15.31 7.18 15.51
C TYR A 599 15.50 7.90 16.86
N ASP A 600 15.64 9.21 16.83
CA ASP A 600 15.95 10.03 18.00
C ASP A 600 14.97 11.21 18.13
N ASP A 601 15.22 12.03 19.16
CA ASP A 601 14.47 13.25 19.44
C ASP A 601 15.06 14.49 18.76
N SER A 602 15.97 14.31 17.78
CA SER A 602 16.58 15.42 17.08
C SER A 602 15.50 16.29 16.43
N THR A 603 15.70 17.60 16.58
CA THR A 603 14.89 18.60 15.90
C THR A 603 15.25 18.66 14.41
N THR A 604 16.45 18.20 14.04
CA THR A 604 16.96 18.12 12.67
C THR A 604 16.59 16.78 12.06
N TYR A 605 15.73 16.81 11.04
CA TYR A 605 15.34 15.64 10.27
C TYR A 605 15.47 15.94 8.78
N PRO A 606 16.24 15.16 8.01
CA PRO A 606 16.38 15.41 6.58
C PRO A 606 15.06 15.14 5.88
N SER A 607 14.42 16.18 5.33
CA SER A 607 13.16 16.04 4.57
C SER A 607 13.25 15.04 3.41
N SER A 608 14.46 14.76 2.93
CA SER A 608 14.74 13.72 1.93
C SER A 608 14.42 12.31 2.42
N GLU A 609 14.50 12.01 3.72
CA GLU A 609 14.06 10.72 4.29
C GLU A 609 12.53 10.54 4.23
N GLY A 610 11.78 11.64 3.99
CA GLY A 610 10.34 11.61 3.84
C GLY A 610 9.57 11.46 5.15
N PHE A 611 8.25 11.52 5.08
CA PHE A 611 7.36 11.45 6.26
C PHE A 611 6.28 10.38 6.01
N PRO A 612 6.63 9.09 6.06
CA PRO A 612 5.68 8.02 5.76
C PRO A 612 4.63 7.88 6.88
N PHE A 613 3.40 7.58 6.48
CA PHE A 613 2.36 7.13 7.40
C PHE A 613 2.64 5.70 7.90
N PRO A 614 2.16 5.32 9.09
CA PRO A 614 2.37 3.99 9.65
C PRO A 614 1.73 2.93 8.75
N VAL A 615 2.16 1.68 8.87
CA VAL A 615 1.41 0.53 8.35
C VAL A 615 0.41 0.06 9.41
N LYS A 616 -0.72 -0.50 8.97
CA LYS A 616 -1.71 -1.09 9.86
C LYS A 616 -1.55 -2.60 9.85
N LEU A 617 -1.43 -3.19 11.03
CA LEU A 617 -1.28 -4.62 11.26
C LEU A 617 -2.57 -5.18 11.82
N ARG A 618 -2.94 -6.38 11.39
CA ARG A 618 -3.87 -7.27 12.09
C ARG A 618 -3.20 -8.62 12.21
N ILE A 619 -3.10 -9.16 13.41
CA ILE A 619 -2.46 -10.45 13.67
C ILE A 619 -3.55 -11.45 14.03
N THR A 620 -3.55 -12.59 13.34
CA THR A 620 -4.50 -13.68 13.54
C THR A 620 -3.77 -15.02 13.52
N SER A 621 -4.43 -16.05 14.03
CA SER A 621 -3.96 -17.43 14.00
C SER A 621 -5.19 -18.35 13.92
N PRO A 622 -5.13 -19.47 13.19
CA PRO A 622 -6.13 -20.53 13.27
C PRO A 622 -6.19 -21.17 14.67
N THR A 623 -5.15 -21.01 15.48
CA THR A 623 -5.05 -21.50 16.86
C THR A 623 -5.12 -20.29 17.82
N PRO A 624 -6.29 -19.94 18.37
CA PRO A 624 -6.45 -18.74 19.18
C PRO A 624 -5.48 -18.64 20.36
N GLU A 625 -5.11 -19.78 20.96
CA GLU A 625 -4.18 -19.87 22.09
C GLU A 625 -2.80 -19.30 21.75
N ALA A 626 -2.37 -19.39 20.49
CA ALA A 626 -1.10 -18.87 20.00
C ALA A 626 -1.02 -17.32 20.11
N LEU A 627 -2.16 -16.64 20.17
CA LEU A 627 -2.23 -15.17 20.27
C LEU A 627 -2.23 -14.65 21.72
N THR A 628 -2.29 -15.53 22.71
CA THR A 628 -2.34 -15.14 24.14
C THR A 628 -1.00 -14.61 24.65
N ASP A 629 0.12 -15.00 24.04
CA ASP A 629 1.45 -14.51 24.41
C ASP A 629 1.74 -13.13 23.82
N SER A 630 1.57 -12.09 24.64
CA SER A 630 1.92 -10.70 24.30
C SER A 630 3.37 -10.52 23.84
N LYS A 631 4.33 -11.33 24.31
CA LYS A 631 5.73 -11.28 23.85
C LYS A 631 5.84 -11.80 22.42
N MET A 632 5.09 -12.84 22.08
CA MET A 632 5.04 -13.37 20.72
C MET A 632 4.41 -12.36 19.75
N ILE A 633 3.33 -11.70 20.16
CA ILE A 633 2.73 -10.60 19.38
C ILE A 633 3.75 -9.48 19.14
N LYS A 634 4.49 -9.07 20.17
CA LYS A 634 5.57 -8.07 20.02
C LYS A 634 6.63 -8.54 19.01
N LYS A 635 7.07 -9.80 19.08
CA LYS A 635 8.05 -10.38 18.15
C LYS A 635 7.57 -10.37 16.69
N LEU A 636 6.28 -10.60 16.44
CA LEU A 636 5.70 -10.49 15.09
C LEU A 636 5.71 -9.05 14.58
N ILE A 637 5.41 -8.07 15.44
CA ILE A 637 5.50 -6.64 15.09
C ILE A 637 6.96 -6.23 14.81
N GLU A 638 7.89 -6.68 15.65
CA GLU A 638 9.35 -6.49 15.48
C GLU A 638 9.83 -7.08 14.15
N GLN A 639 9.37 -8.28 13.78
CA GLN A 639 9.67 -8.88 12.49
C GLN A 639 9.19 -8.01 11.32
N VAL A 640 7.94 -7.52 11.36
CA VAL A 640 7.44 -6.61 10.32
C VAL A 640 8.30 -5.34 10.23
N TYR A 641 8.69 -4.77 11.37
CA TYR A 641 9.57 -3.60 11.43
C TYR A 641 10.92 -3.89 10.78
N GLN A 642 11.57 -4.99 11.17
CA GLN A 642 12.89 -5.39 10.68
C GLN A 642 12.88 -5.67 9.16
N PHE A 643 11.86 -6.34 8.64
CA PHE A 643 11.75 -6.58 7.19
C PHE A 643 11.51 -5.28 6.39
N SER A 644 11.11 -4.17 7.02
CA SER A 644 11.09 -2.83 6.40
C SER A 644 12.48 -2.22 6.20
N ARG A 645 13.48 -2.75 6.91
CA ARG A 645 14.89 -2.32 6.88
C ARG A 645 15.72 -3.01 5.81
N LEU A 646 15.19 -4.04 5.15
CA LEU A 646 15.90 -4.86 4.17
C LEU A 646 15.60 -4.49 2.71
N TYR A 647 15.09 -3.28 2.48
CA TYR A 647 14.74 -2.83 1.15
C TYR A 647 15.99 -2.47 0.32
N TRP A 648 16.46 -3.40 -0.50
CA TRP A 648 17.69 -3.27 -1.29
C TRP A 648 17.51 -2.60 -2.67
N LYS A 649 16.33 -2.05 -2.95
CA LYS A 649 16.13 -1.17 -4.13
C LYS A 649 16.53 0.28 -3.86
N SER A 650 16.65 0.69 -2.61
CA SER A 650 17.09 2.03 -2.25
C SER A 650 17.70 2.08 -0.86
N LEU A 651 18.67 2.96 -0.65
CA LEU A 651 19.29 3.21 0.66
C LEU A 651 18.35 3.89 1.68
N ARG A 652 17.16 4.33 1.25
CA ARG A 652 16.14 4.90 2.14
C ARG A 652 15.22 3.81 2.68
N GLN A 653 15.02 3.80 4.00
CA GLN A 653 14.06 2.91 4.63
C GLN A 653 12.67 3.09 4.03
N GLN A 654 11.99 1.96 3.78
CA GLN A 654 10.59 1.95 3.39
C GLN A 654 9.71 1.73 4.62
N ASN A 655 8.48 2.23 4.58
CA ASN A 655 7.53 1.97 5.64
C ASN A 655 6.85 0.59 5.53
N VAL A 656 6.82 0.00 4.34
CA VAL A 656 6.24 -1.32 4.07
C VAL A 656 7.37 -2.35 3.98
N PRO A 657 7.26 -3.52 4.63
CA PRO A 657 8.31 -4.54 4.61
C PRO A 657 8.52 -5.18 3.24
N ILE A 658 9.72 -5.74 3.02
CA ILE A 658 10.07 -6.43 1.76
C ILE A 658 9.18 -7.64 1.46
N THR A 659 8.67 -8.29 2.51
CA THR A 659 7.68 -9.38 2.43
C THR A 659 6.35 -8.97 1.79
N ILE A 660 6.09 -7.67 1.62
CA ILE A 660 4.96 -7.17 0.82
C ILE A 660 5.45 -6.44 -0.42
N LYS A 661 6.58 -5.71 -0.32
CA LYS A 661 7.09 -4.88 -1.41
C LYS A 661 7.72 -5.64 -2.56
N TYR A 662 8.50 -6.69 -2.29
CA TYR A 662 9.10 -7.49 -3.36
C TYR A 662 8.03 -8.28 -4.13
N PRO A 663 7.08 -8.96 -3.47
CA PRO A 663 5.94 -9.55 -4.16
C PRO A 663 5.16 -8.55 -5.03
N GLU A 664 4.87 -7.35 -4.52
CA GLU A 664 4.17 -6.31 -5.29
C GLU A 664 4.95 -5.90 -6.56
N MET A 665 6.28 -5.84 -6.50
CA MET A 665 7.11 -5.49 -7.67
C MET A 665 7.08 -6.56 -8.75
N VAL A 666 7.17 -7.84 -8.37
CA VAL A 666 7.04 -8.94 -9.33
C VAL A 666 5.64 -8.96 -9.92
N ALA A 667 4.61 -8.85 -9.09
CA ALA A 667 3.22 -8.77 -9.55
C ALA A 667 2.94 -7.54 -10.43
N GLU A 668 3.74 -6.48 -10.33
CA GLU A 668 3.70 -5.35 -11.26
C GLU A 668 4.39 -5.69 -12.59
N ILE A 669 5.58 -6.30 -12.57
CA ILE A 669 6.41 -6.47 -13.76
C ILE A 669 5.99 -7.68 -14.60
N ALA A 670 5.88 -8.85 -13.97
CA ALA A 670 5.69 -10.14 -14.65
C ALA A 670 4.43 -10.25 -15.52
N PRO A 671 3.28 -9.60 -15.22
CA PRO A 671 2.10 -9.67 -16.11
C PRO A 671 2.29 -9.00 -17.48
N ARG A 672 3.41 -8.30 -17.68
CA ARG A 672 3.76 -7.61 -18.92
C ARG A 672 4.80 -8.37 -19.74
N PHE A 673 5.19 -9.54 -19.27
CA PHE A 673 6.00 -10.47 -20.03
C PHE A 673 5.11 -11.20 -21.04
N ASP A 674 5.66 -11.49 -22.21
CA ASP A 674 4.96 -12.27 -23.25
C ASP A 674 4.85 -13.74 -22.82
N SER A 675 5.81 -14.24 -22.03
CA SER A 675 5.76 -15.54 -21.38
C SER A 675 4.82 -15.54 -20.17
N SER A 676 4.06 -16.62 -20.01
CA SER A 676 3.13 -16.80 -18.89
C SER A 676 3.80 -17.18 -17.56
N THR A 677 5.11 -17.45 -17.57
CA THR A 677 5.87 -18.01 -16.44
C THR A 677 7.24 -17.35 -16.33
N ILE A 678 7.71 -17.16 -15.10
CA ILE A 678 9.09 -16.75 -14.84
C ILE A 678 10.01 -17.98 -15.04
N PRO A 679 11.16 -17.87 -15.70
CA PRO A 679 12.09 -19.00 -15.81
C PRO A 679 12.62 -19.37 -14.41
N PRO A 680 12.95 -20.65 -14.12
CA PRO A 680 13.34 -21.08 -12.77
C PRO A 680 14.46 -20.23 -12.13
N TYR A 681 15.49 -19.87 -12.90
CA TYR A 681 16.55 -18.95 -12.45
C TYR A 681 16.02 -17.58 -11.97
N GLY A 682 14.95 -17.09 -12.59
CA GLY A 682 14.30 -15.84 -12.21
C GLY A 682 13.51 -15.94 -10.90
N GLU A 683 13.10 -17.13 -10.48
CA GLU A 683 12.35 -17.35 -9.23
C GLU A 683 13.26 -17.34 -7.98
N GLU A 684 14.56 -17.56 -8.19
CA GLU A 684 15.59 -17.58 -7.14
C GLU A 684 16.42 -16.28 -7.09
N THR A 685 16.13 -15.29 -7.95
CA THR A 685 16.93 -14.06 -8.05
C THR A 685 16.11 -12.78 -7.93
N LEU A 686 16.75 -11.71 -7.45
CA LEU A 686 16.13 -10.41 -7.22
C LEU A 686 16.16 -9.50 -8.47
N TRP A 687 15.95 -10.06 -9.67
CA TRP A 687 16.04 -9.36 -10.97
C TRP A 687 15.06 -8.16 -11.12
N PHE A 688 13.99 -8.15 -10.32
CA PHE A 688 12.93 -7.14 -10.34
C PHE A 688 13.26 -5.85 -9.60
N LEU A 689 14.38 -5.81 -8.85
CA LEU A 689 14.80 -4.61 -8.10
C LEU A 689 15.03 -3.39 -8.99
#